data_AF-A0A336LXP0-F1
#
_entry.id   AF-A0A336LXP0-F1
#
_cell.length_a   1.000
_cell.length_b   1.000
_cell.length_c   1.000
_cell.angle_alpha   90.00
_cell.angle_beta   90.00
_cell.angle_gamma   90.00
#
_symmetry.space_group_name_H-M   'P 1'
#
loop_
_entity.id
_entity.type
_entity.pdbx_description
1 polymer ?
#
loop_
_entity_poly.entity_id
_entity_poly.type
_entity_poly.pdbx_seq_one_letter_code
_entity_poly.pdbx_strand_id
1 'polypeptide(L)'
;MENQINFTETVIVQKIIDQNEDLQKLKFLSTNVDQSKQIDGFMGNIIFLTIEFESDNNEKIERKFVVKLMKPPSPHRTKIGSDFMFFNELFIYKIVIPTFIGKFGSKFKTIDKDLWCPRTFLTETGIFPQLGNLNETILVLENLAPNGYRLGHRINLSESELRLMCKAIAQYHACTYAMRINGDPDLDTLKNGITPLPFIKKDEKSMSEVAYSIAVERLFKYLDENPDEIDSEQFKDDLNVLRGKYYERPAELMERFLRDDEIYSVILHGDYNRNNVLFKYEKRGEEEVPIDLRFIDFQEVRYGTPAIDLSFFLFMNMEPKLMNSGLIMTLVKYYHECLMNSIAELLEVKISDPSLKNYEWVNFYAHFKQFGLYGAMVAVLFVPWMRCSEEELSEVVAEFERDMHSDKFRQLCITCGGKSVDERITTVMRHASKLGFMEMKEIKFAEEIVVPKLIASNVEFQNKKLIKASARSNSQIDGFMGTILFLDLEFETPDKKSELYKTVVKLMKPHSPMRDLVRADIQFINEIYIYRDVIPTFLEKFQDKFKTIDKQLWCAKIHLAEVDFFPQLSNEKETLLVLENLTPKNYRLGHRINLTSHELRLMAKAIAQYHACTYAMRVNQDPRLEKLISGVIPLGFERDDGKSLYDILYEIALERIFEYLDDAPEELDSEDFKRNVQSFRERYSKTPLKLMERFRRVDPTFSAILHGDYNRNNVLFRYETRDGRQIPVDLRMIDFQEVRYGSPAIDLAFFMFMNIHPTLLKTDLFMDTLKFYHSSLIEAMCELLECGPSDKKLDPYSWENFFTHFKQFAFYGVMVSIHFVPWMACPEEECEQMAKLFEQDMHSKEFKSLAMICGGKAVNQRMTENLRFASKMGFMEMIGKDD
;
A
#
# COMPACT_ATOMS: atom_id res chain seq x y z
N MET A 1 -37.12 10.54 -22.74
CA MET A 1 -37.63 11.72 -22.02
C MET A 1 -39.15 11.79 -22.06
N GLU A 2 -39.80 11.81 -23.22
CA GLU A 2 -41.28 11.88 -23.32
C GLU A 2 -42.01 10.77 -22.54
N ASN A 3 -41.53 9.51 -22.61
CA ASN A 3 -42.05 8.41 -21.78
C ASN A 3 -41.94 8.67 -20.27
N GLN A 4 -40.86 9.30 -19.81
CA GLN A 4 -40.66 9.62 -18.39
C GLN A 4 -41.58 10.76 -17.92
N ILE A 5 -41.88 11.72 -18.79
CA ILE A 5 -42.86 12.79 -18.51
C ILE A 5 -44.25 12.17 -18.36
N ASN A 6 -44.68 11.38 -19.35
CA ASN A 6 -45.98 10.70 -19.29
C ASN A 6 -46.08 9.77 -18.06
N PHE A 7 -45.02 9.03 -17.75
CA PHE A 7 -44.95 8.23 -16.52
C PHE A 7 -45.07 9.07 -15.26
N THR A 8 -44.46 10.27 -15.24
CA THR A 8 -44.56 11.19 -14.11
C THR A 8 -46.00 11.68 -13.91
N GLU A 9 -46.63 12.13 -14.99
CA GLU A 9 -48.00 12.67 -14.96
C GLU A 9 -49.06 11.61 -14.60
N THR A 10 -48.88 10.37 -15.07
CA THR A 10 -49.91 9.32 -14.96
C THR A 10 -49.71 8.37 -13.79
N VAL A 11 -48.46 8.11 -13.37
CA VAL A 11 -48.14 7.10 -12.34
C VAL A 11 -47.58 7.76 -11.09
N ILE A 12 -46.57 8.62 -11.24
CA ILE A 12 -45.88 9.21 -10.07
C ILE A 12 -46.82 10.15 -9.31
N VAL A 13 -47.57 11.01 -10.00
CA VAL A 13 -48.56 11.91 -9.35
C VAL A 13 -49.53 11.12 -8.47
N GLN A 14 -50.10 10.03 -8.99
CA GLN A 14 -51.04 9.21 -8.21
C GLN A 14 -50.37 8.57 -7.00
N LYS A 15 -49.16 8.00 -7.17
CA LYS A 15 -48.38 7.43 -6.06
C LYS A 15 -48.02 8.46 -4.99
N ILE A 16 -47.68 9.70 -5.38
CA ILE A 16 -47.41 10.79 -4.44
C ILE A 16 -48.65 11.04 -3.58
N ILE A 17 -49.84 11.16 -4.20
CA ILE A 17 -51.09 11.40 -3.47
C ILE A 17 -51.43 10.21 -2.57
N ASP A 18 -51.36 8.99 -3.10
CA ASP A 18 -51.77 7.77 -2.38
C ASP A 18 -50.86 7.44 -1.19
N GLN A 19 -49.56 7.78 -1.25
CA GLN A 19 -48.60 7.41 -0.20
C GLN A 19 -48.38 8.50 0.85
N ASN A 20 -49.00 9.68 0.71
CA ASN A 20 -48.81 10.81 1.63
C ASN A 20 -50.15 11.26 2.22
N GLU A 21 -50.41 10.90 3.48
CA GLU A 21 -51.68 11.17 4.17
C GLU A 21 -52.08 12.65 4.22
N ASP A 22 -51.12 13.57 4.25
CA ASP A 22 -51.38 15.01 4.22
C ASP A 22 -51.87 15.50 2.86
N LEU A 23 -51.52 14.80 1.77
CA LEU A 23 -51.98 15.10 0.42
C LEU A 23 -53.32 14.43 0.09
N GLN A 24 -53.61 13.26 0.67
CA GLN A 24 -54.91 12.57 0.52
C GLN A 24 -56.10 13.40 1.00
N LYS A 25 -55.86 14.32 1.94
CA LYS A 25 -56.87 15.26 2.47
C LYS A 25 -57.19 16.40 1.51
N LEU A 26 -56.44 16.54 0.43
CA LEU A 26 -56.61 17.59 -0.55
C LEU A 26 -57.21 17.01 -1.84
N LYS A 27 -58.10 17.77 -2.47
CA LYS A 27 -58.68 17.38 -3.75
C LYS A 27 -57.72 17.74 -4.88
N PHE A 28 -57.25 16.73 -5.63
CA PHE A 28 -56.44 16.93 -6.83
C PHE A 28 -57.18 17.76 -7.88
N LEU A 29 -56.51 18.77 -8.44
CA LEU A 29 -57.04 19.61 -9.53
C LEU A 29 -56.32 19.38 -10.84
N SER A 30 -55.00 19.59 -10.84
CA SER A 30 -54.18 19.58 -12.06
C SER A 30 -52.71 19.27 -11.75
N THR A 31 -51.95 18.94 -12.79
CA THR A 31 -50.50 18.76 -12.74
C THR A 31 -49.85 19.55 -13.87
N ASN A 32 -48.66 20.08 -13.60
CA ASN A 32 -47.82 20.74 -14.59
C ASN A 32 -46.38 20.21 -14.44
N VAL A 33 -45.78 19.80 -15.55
CA VAL A 33 -44.41 19.33 -15.62
C VAL A 33 -43.58 20.35 -16.39
N ASP A 34 -42.60 20.95 -15.72
CA ASP A 34 -41.64 21.87 -16.34
C ASP A 34 -40.33 21.15 -16.66
N GLN A 35 -39.82 21.44 -17.86
CA GLN A 35 -38.53 20.96 -18.33
C GLN A 35 -37.49 22.02 -18.03
N SER A 36 -36.64 21.81 -17.03
CA SER A 36 -35.42 22.61 -16.96
C SER A 36 -34.50 22.17 -18.09
N LYS A 37 -34.36 22.97 -19.14
CA LYS A 37 -33.29 22.82 -20.15
C LYS A 37 -31.88 23.08 -19.57
N GLN A 38 -31.79 23.53 -18.32
CA GLN A 38 -30.56 23.99 -17.67
C GLN A 38 -29.93 23.00 -16.68
N ILE A 39 -30.61 21.90 -16.33
CA ILE A 39 -30.11 20.94 -15.34
C ILE A 39 -30.20 19.53 -15.93
N ASP A 40 -29.36 19.27 -16.93
CA ASP A 40 -29.08 17.90 -17.36
C ASP A 40 -28.11 17.31 -16.31
N GLY A 41 -28.66 16.60 -15.33
CA GLY A 41 -27.84 15.94 -14.31
C GLY A 41 -26.92 14.93 -14.99
N PHE A 42 -25.63 14.91 -14.63
CA PHE A 42 -24.64 14.02 -15.25
C PHE A 42 -25.13 12.55 -15.27
N MET A 43 -25.78 12.10 -14.18
CA MET A 43 -26.19 10.71 -13.98
C MET A 43 -27.70 10.41 -14.10
N GLY A 44 -28.59 11.41 -14.15
CA GLY A 44 -30.04 11.21 -14.07
C GLY A 44 -30.87 12.32 -14.68
N ASN A 45 -32.11 12.02 -15.03
CA ASN A 45 -33.07 13.00 -15.53
C ASN A 45 -33.83 13.62 -14.35
N ILE A 46 -33.80 14.95 -14.27
CA ILE A 46 -34.52 15.73 -13.26
C ILE A 46 -35.75 16.36 -13.90
N ILE A 47 -36.92 16.10 -13.31
CA ILE A 47 -38.20 16.62 -13.75
C ILE A 47 -38.79 17.48 -12.62
N PHE A 48 -39.17 18.72 -12.93
CA PHE A 48 -39.85 19.60 -11.98
C PHE A 48 -41.36 19.43 -12.13
N LEU A 49 -42.00 18.94 -11.09
CA LEU A 49 -43.42 18.62 -11.07
C LEU A 49 -44.14 19.61 -10.15
N THR A 50 -45.23 20.19 -10.61
CA THR A 50 -46.15 21.01 -9.81
C THR A 50 -47.52 20.34 -9.79
N ILE A 51 -48.07 20.11 -8.59
CA ILE A 51 -49.42 19.58 -8.41
C ILE A 51 -50.28 20.66 -7.74
N GLU A 52 -51.42 20.95 -8.35
CA GLU A 52 -52.44 21.83 -7.78
C GLU A 52 -53.51 21.01 -7.05
N PHE A 53 -53.83 21.45 -5.85
CA PHE A 53 -54.83 20.87 -4.98
C PHE A 53 -55.87 21.91 -4.56
N GLU A 54 -57.01 21.46 -4.06
CA GLU A 54 -58.05 22.25 -3.41
C GLU A 54 -58.24 21.74 -1.96
N SER A 55 -58.20 22.64 -0.98
CA SER A 55 -58.48 22.32 0.42
C SER A 55 -59.98 22.23 0.69
N ASP A 56 -60.36 21.70 1.85
CA ASP A 56 -61.77 21.67 2.32
C ASP A 56 -62.43 23.07 2.37
N ASN A 57 -61.62 24.13 2.44
CA ASN A 57 -62.08 25.52 2.45
C ASN A 57 -62.14 26.16 1.05
N ASN A 58 -62.00 25.37 -0.02
CA ASN A 58 -61.88 25.81 -1.42
C ASN A 58 -60.65 26.71 -1.70
N GLU A 59 -59.59 26.60 -0.90
CA GLU A 59 -58.33 27.28 -1.20
C GLU A 59 -57.48 26.43 -2.15
N LYS A 60 -56.96 27.06 -3.21
CA LYS A 60 -56.00 26.41 -4.10
C LYS A 60 -54.63 26.32 -3.43
N ILE A 61 -54.08 25.11 -3.37
CA ILE A 61 -52.79 24.81 -2.79
C ILE A 61 -51.88 24.27 -3.89
N GLU A 62 -50.77 24.96 -4.13
CA GLU A 62 -49.71 24.49 -5.03
C GLU A 62 -48.63 23.73 -4.24
N ARG A 63 -48.17 22.60 -4.77
CA ARG A 63 -47.01 21.85 -4.25
C ARG A 63 -46.05 21.56 -5.39
N LYS A 64 -44.75 21.80 -5.15
CA LYS A 64 -43.68 21.59 -6.12
C LYS A 64 -42.74 20.47 -5.68
N PHE A 65 -42.35 19.65 -6.64
CA PHE A 65 -41.58 18.43 -6.43
C PHE A 65 -40.41 18.37 -7.42
N VAL A 66 -39.37 17.66 -7.03
CA VAL A 66 -38.25 17.25 -7.87
C VAL A 66 -38.35 15.75 -8.04
N VAL A 67 -38.54 15.29 -9.26
CA VAL A 67 -38.61 13.88 -9.62
C VAL A 67 -37.30 13.50 -10.31
N LYS A 68 -36.53 12.60 -9.69
CA LYS A 68 -35.27 12.09 -10.22
C LYS A 68 -35.48 10.67 -10.73
N LEU A 69 -35.24 10.46 -12.02
CA LEU A 69 -35.34 9.18 -12.72
C LEU A 69 -34.00 8.83 -13.39
N MET A 70 -33.73 7.55 -13.55
CA MET A 70 -32.48 7.12 -14.19
C MET A 70 -32.50 7.47 -15.68
N LYS A 71 -31.32 7.69 -16.27
CA LYS A 71 -31.20 7.79 -17.73
C LYS A 71 -31.51 6.42 -18.38
N PRO A 72 -32.00 6.40 -19.62
CA PRO A 72 -32.20 5.14 -20.35
C PRO A 72 -30.92 4.28 -20.36
N PRO A 73 -31.04 2.95 -20.37
CA PRO A 73 -29.89 2.06 -20.38
C PRO A 73 -28.92 2.38 -21.52
N SER A 74 -27.64 2.52 -21.18
CA SER A 74 -26.54 2.77 -22.10
C SER A 74 -25.28 2.04 -21.59
N PRO A 75 -24.32 1.70 -22.47
CA PRO A 75 -23.04 1.14 -22.04
C PRO A 75 -22.34 2.02 -21.00
N HIS A 76 -22.49 3.34 -21.11
CA HIS A 76 -21.98 4.32 -20.16
C HIS A 76 -22.58 4.15 -18.76
N ARG A 77 -23.92 4.06 -18.63
CA ARG A 77 -24.65 3.83 -17.36
C ARG A 77 -24.13 2.59 -16.63
N THR A 78 -23.92 1.50 -17.37
CA THR A 78 -23.38 0.25 -16.82
C THR A 78 -21.90 0.38 -16.44
N LYS A 79 -21.09 1.06 -17.26
CA LYS A 79 -19.64 1.19 -17.02
C LYS A 79 -19.34 1.98 -15.74
N ILE A 80 -20.09 3.06 -15.48
CA ILE A 80 -19.93 3.91 -14.29
C ILE A 80 -20.68 3.39 -13.05
N GLY A 81 -21.42 2.29 -13.17
CA GLY A 81 -22.12 1.68 -12.03
C GLY A 81 -23.31 2.48 -11.52
N SER A 82 -23.97 3.28 -12.37
CA SER A 82 -25.08 4.15 -11.95
C SER A 82 -26.19 3.38 -11.22
N ASP A 83 -26.44 2.12 -11.60
CA ASP A 83 -27.48 1.31 -10.96
C ASP A 83 -27.26 1.16 -9.44
N PHE A 84 -26.01 0.97 -9.02
CA PHE A 84 -25.64 0.90 -7.61
C PHE A 84 -25.74 2.26 -6.93
N MET A 85 -25.32 3.33 -7.61
CA MET A 85 -25.35 4.70 -7.09
C MET A 85 -26.78 5.17 -6.79
N PHE A 86 -27.72 4.93 -7.72
CA PHE A 86 -29.14 5.25 -7.49
C PHE A 86 -29.76 4.40 -6.39
N PHE A 87 -29.43 3.11 -6.32
CA PHE A 87 -29.90 2.25 -5.24
C PHE A 87 -29.42 2.75 -3.88
N ASN A 88 -28.13 3.09 -3.78
CA ASN A 88 -27.53 3.64 -2.58
C ASN A 88 -28.15 4.99 -2.19
N GLU A 89 -28.38 5.89 -3.16
CA GLU A 89 -29.07 7.16 -2.92
C GLU A 89 -30.47 6.94 -2.32
N LEU A 90 -31.28 6.05 -2.92
CA LEU A 90 -32.60 5.70 -2.39
C LEU A 90 -32.52 5.11 -0.98
N PHE A 91 -31.51 4.28 -0.69
CA PHE A 91 -31.30 3.69 0.63
C PHE A 91 -31.09 4.75 1.71
N ILE A 92 -30.40 5.85 1.41
CA ILE A 92 -30.21 6.95 2.37
C ILE A 92 -31.54 7.61 2.74
N TYR A 93 -32.33 8.01 1.74
CA TYR A 93 -33.62 8.67 1.98
C TYR A 93 -34.65 7.74 2.62
N LYS A 94 -34.64 6.47 2.24
CA LYS A 94 -35.66 5.49 2.68
C LYS A 94 -35.34 4.86 4.04
N ILE A 95 -34.07 4.64 4.35
CA ILE A 95 -33.64 3.83 5.50
C ILE A 95 -32.72 4.61 6.44
N VAL A 96 -31.60 5.15 5.97
CA VAL A 96 -30.57 5.74 6.86
C VAL A 96 -31.09 6.96 7.60
N ILE A 97 -31.59 7.98 6.87
CA ILE A 97 -32.08 9.22 7.48
C ILE A 97 -33.28 8.95 8.41
N PRO A 98 -34.31 8.18 8.01
CA PRO A 98 -35.39 7.80 8.92
C PRO A 98 -34.91 7.05 10.17
N THR A 99 -33.89 6.19 10.05
CA THR A 99 -33.32 5.48 11.20
C THR A 99 -32.64 6.44 12.18
N PHE A 100 -31.84 7.40 11.68
CA PHE A 100 -31.23 8.43 12.52
C PHE A 100 -32.28 9.28 13.24
N ILE A 101 -33.31 9.74 12.51
CA ILE A 101 -34.40 10.53 13.10
C ILE A 101 -35.21 9.70 14.11
N GLY A 102 -35.51 8.43 13.81
CA GLY A 102 -36.27 7.56 14.70
C GLY A 102 -35.54 7.26 16.01
N LYS A 103 -34.22 7.03 15.95
CA LYS A 103 -33.39 6.71 17.12
C LYS A 103 -33.07 7.93 17.97
N PHE A 104 -32.76 9.05 17.33
CA PHE A 104 -32.17 10.20 17.99
C PHE A 104 -33.03 11.47 17.96
N GLY A 105 -34.15 11.47 17.23
CA GLY A 105 -34.96 12.67 17.00
C GLY A 105 -35.46 13.35 18.27
N SER A 106 -35.72 12.61 19.34
CA SER A 106 -36.10 13.15 20.65
C SER A 106 -34.94 13.78 21.42
N LYS A 107 -33.69 13.48 21.02
CA LYS A 107 -32.46 13.99 21.65
C LYS A 107 -31.87 15.20 20.92
N PHE A 108 -32.35 15.52 19.72
CA PHE A 108 -31.91 16.68 18.96
C PHE A 108 -32.30 17.98 19.69
N LYS A 109 -31.32 18.62 20.31
CA LYS A 109 -31.43 19.94 20.96
C LYS A 109 -30.76 20.99 20.11
N THR A 110 -29.55 20.70 19.62
CA THR A 110 -28.76 21.57 18.75
C THR A 110 -28.56 21.00 17.35
N ILE A 111 -28.82 19.70 17.19
CA ILE A 111 -28.90 19.04 15.88
C ILE A 111 -30.15 19.52 15.15
N ASP A 112 -29.95 20.08 13.97
CA ASP A 112 -31.04 20.51 13.11
C ASP A 112 -31.26 19.44 12.04
N LYS A 113 -32.20 18.53 12.30
CA LYS A 113 -32.53 17.42 11.39
C LYS A 113 -33.02 17.92 10.04
N ASP A 114 -33.58 19.12 10.00
CA ASP A 114 -34.09 19.67 8.76
C ASP A 114 -32.91 19.98 7.83
N LEU A 115 -31.68 20.19 8.33
CA LEU A 115 -30.47 20.40 7.51
C LEU A 115 -30.11 19.24 6.57
N TRP A 116 -30.58 18.02 6.82
CA TRP A 116 -30.01 16.86 6.15
C TRP A 116 -30.58 16.62 4.76
N CYS A 117 -31.89 16.73 4.57
CA CYS A 117 -32.46 16.50 3.24
C CYS A 117 -33.83 17.17 3.04
N PRO A 118 -34.24 17.44 1.79
CA PRO A 118 -35.63 17.78 1.49
C PRO A 118 -36.58 16.66 1.94
N ARG A 119 -37.85 16.99 2.17
CA ARG A 119 -38.87 15.96 2.43
C ARG A 119 -38.96 14.98 1.27
N THR A 120 -38.89 13.69 1.57
CA THR A 120 -39.08 12.62 0.61
C THR A 120 -40.56 12.25 0.50
N PHE A 121 -41.11 12.26 -0.71
CA PHE A 121 -42.52 11.93 -0.98
C PHE A 121 -42.69 10.51 -1.56
N LEU A 122 -41.68 10.01 -2.28
CA LEU A 122 -41.71 8.68 -2.88
C LEU A 122 -40.28 8.15 -3.07
N THR A 123 -40.06 6.90 -2.65
CA THR A 123 -38.85 6.11 -2.97
C THR A 123 -39.27 4.71 -3.39
N GLU A 124 -38.99 4.34 -4.64
CA GLU A 124 -39.41 3.05 -5.17
C GLU A 124 -38.34 2.45 -6.09
N THR A 125 -38.23 1.13 -6.06
CA THR A 125 -37.37 0.37 -6.96
C THR A 125 -38.20 -0.75 -7.54
N GLY A 126 -38.15 -0.92 -8.86
CA GLY A 126 -38.91 -1.97 -9.53
C GLY A 126 -38.84 -1.87 -11.04
N ILE A 127 -39.52 -2.81 -11.70
CA ILE A 127 -39.72 -2.78 -13.15
C ILE A 127 -41.03 -2.01 -13.42
N PHE A 128 -40.92 -0.88 -14.12
CA PHE A 128 -42.07 -0.08 -14.52
C PHE A 128 -42.30 -0.24 -16.03
N PRO A 129 -43.35 -0.96 -16.49
CA PRO A 129 -43.57 -1.23 -17.90
C PRO A 129 -43.62 0.01 -18.80
N GLN A 130 -43.98 1.16 -18.23
CA GLN A 130 -44.01 2.46 -18.92
C GLN A 130 -42.62 3.04 -19.20
N LEU A 131 -41.61 2.64 -18.42
CA LEU A 131 -40.21 3.07 -18.56
C LEU A 131 -39.35 2.01 -19.27
N GLY A 132 -39.68 0.72 -19.10
CA GLY A 132 -38.99 -0.38 -19.74
C GLY A 132 -39.12 -1.71 -18.98
N ASN A 133 -38.26 -2.66 -19.34
CA ASN A 133 -38.18 -4.00 -18.72
C ASN A 133 -37.02 -4.14 -17.75
N LEU A 134 -36.26 -3.08 -17.50
CA LEU A 134 -35.17 -3.05 -16.53
C LEU A 134 -35.66 -2.54 -15.17
N ASN A 135 -34.89 -2.84 -14.14
CA ASN A 135 -35.11 -2.30 -12.82
C ASN A 135 -34.73 -0.81 -12.81
N GLU A 136 -35.63 0.01 -12.28
CA GLU A 136 -35.54 1.46 -12.27
C GLU A 136 -35.75 1.98 -10.85
N THR A 137 -35.22 3.17 -10.56
CA THR A 137 -35.40 3.85 -9.28
C THR A 137 -36.22 5.13 -9.45
N ILE A 138 -37.16 5.36 -8.55
CA ILE A 138 -37.95 6.58 -8.48
C ILE A 138 -37.63 7.29 -7.16
N LEU A 139 -37.17 8.53 -7.25
CA LEU A 139 -36.99 9.42 -6.10
C LEU A 139 -37.79 10.70 -6.34
N VAL A 140 -38.71 11.00 -5.42
CA VAL A 140 -39.46 12.27 -5.41
C VAL A 140 -39.17 13.02 -4.13
N LEU A 141 -38.64 14.23 -4.28
CA LEU A 141 -38.30 15.15 -3.20
C LEU A 141 -39.13 16.43 -3.28
N GLU A 142 -39.25 17.13 -2.16
CA GLU A 142 -39.72 18.52 -2.12
C GLU A 142 -38.84 19.41 -2.99
N ASN A 143 -39.46 20.25 -3.83
CA ASN A 143 -38.73 21.34 -4.48
C ASN A 143 -38.59 22.50 -3.49
N LEU A 144 -37.35 22.75 -3.05
CA LEU A 144 -37.05 23.79 -2.06
C LEU A 144 -36.84 25.19 -2.65
N ALA A 145 -36.79 25.34 -3.97
CA ALA A 145 -36.61 26.65 -4.61
C ALA A 145 -37.66 27.70 -4.17
N PRO A 146 -38.96 27.37 -4.05
CA PRO A 146 -39.98 28.28 -3.51
C PRO A 146 -39.71 28.74 -2.08
N ASN A 147 -38.97 27.96 -1.29
CA ASN A 147 -38.60 28.28 0.10
C ASN A 147 -37.31 29.10 0.20
N GLY A 148 -36.79 29.60 -0.94
CA GLY A 148 -35.61 30.45 -1.02
C GLY A 148 -34.29 29.69 -1.06
N TYR A 149 -34.31 28.37 -1.26
CA TYR A 149 -33.11 27.56 -1.39
C TYR A 149 -32.57 27.60 -2.82
N ARG A 150 -31.25 27.72 -2.93
CA ARG A 150 -30.53 27.72 -4.21
C ARG A 150 -29.13 27.12 -4.05
N LEU A 151 -28.50 26.76 -5.16
CA LEU A 151 -27.08 26.39 -5.16
C LEU A 151 -26.22 27.59 -4.74
N GLY A 152 -25.11 27.31 -4.05
CA GLY A 152 -24.12 28.32 -3.67
C GLY A 152 -23.38 28.92 -4.87
N HIS A 153 -22.52 29.90 -4.61
CA HIS A 153 -21.73 30.57 -5.64
C HIS A 153 -20.90 29.57 -6.50
N ARG A 154 -20.76 29.86 -7.81
CA ARG A 154 -20.04 28.98 -8.75
C ARG A 154 -18.56 28.91 -8.36
N ILE A 155 -18.09 27.69 -8.05
CA ILE A 155 -16.71 27.29 -7.72
C ILE A 155 -16.26 27.62 -6.29
N ASN A 156 -16.33 28.87 -5.85
CA ASN A 156 -15.80 29.27 -4.53
C ASN A 156 -16.92 29.64 -3.56
N LEU A 157 -16.86 29.08 -2.35
CA LEU A 157 -17.75 29.39 -1.25
C LEU A 157 -17.07 30.36 -0.26
N SER A 158 -17.90 31.20 0.36
CA SER A 158 -17.52 32.06 1.49
C SER A 158 -17.22 31.25 2.75
N GLU A 159 -16.51 31.84 3.70
CA GLU A 159 -16.26 31.22 5.00
C GLU A 159 -17.56 30.82 5.72
N SER A 160 -18.60 31.66 5.65
CA SER A 160 -19.90 31.39 6.29
C SER A 160 -20.59 30.16 5.69
N GLU A 161 -20.53 29.99 4.36
CA GLU A 161 -21.07 28.81 3.67
C GLU A 161 -20.29 27.54 4.06
N LEU A 162 -18.95 27.63 4.08
CA LEU A 162 -18.08 26.51 4.47
C LEU A 162 -18.29 26.10 5.93
N ARG A 163 -18.52 27.06 6.83
CA ARG A 163 -18.88 26.78 8.24
C ARG A 163 -20.23 26.08 8.33
N LEU A 164 -21.22 26.50 7.55
CA LEU A 164 -22.53 25.86 7.55
C LEU A 164 -22.43 24.41 7.04
N MET A 165 -21.64 24.17 6.00
CA MET A 165 -21.31 22.82 5.52
C MET A 165 -20.64 21.98 6.61
N CYS A 166 -19.60 22.49 7.28
CA CYS A 166 -18.92 21.80 8.39
C CYS A 166 -19.92 21.38 9.48
N LYS A 167 -20.79 22.30 9.91
CA LYS A 167 -21.76 22.05 10.97
C LYS A 167 -22.74 20.94 10.56
N ALA A 168 -23.32 21.04 9.37
CA ALA A 168 -24.32 20.08 8.90
C ALA A 168 -23.73 18.67 8.77
N ILE A 169 -22.57 18.53 8.12
CA ILE A 169 -21.96 17.21 7.90
C ILE A 169 -21.42 16.59 9.20
N ALA A 170 -20.95 17.41 10.14
CA ALA A 170 -20.59 16.95 11.49
C ALA A 170 -21.78 16.36 12.24
N GLN A 171 -22.95 17.01 12.18
CA GLN A 171 -24.18 16.53 12.81
C GLN A 171 -24.66 15.21 12.18
N TYR A 172 -24.54 15.07 10.86
CA TYR A 172 -24.86 13.84 10.15
C TYR A 172 -23.92 12.69 10.56
N HIS A 173 -22.60 12.90 10.55
CA HIS A 173 -21.62 11.90 10.95
C HIS A 173 -21.76 11.47 12.43
N ALA A 174 -22.16 12.39 13.31
CA ALA A 174 -22.35 12.12 14.74
C ALA A 174 -23.36 10.98 15.00
N CYS A 175 -24.37 10.81 14.15
CA CYS A 175 -25.37 9.75 14.29
C CYS A 175 -24.74 8.36 14.19
N THR A 176 -23.84 8.16 13.22
CA THR A 176 -23.13 6.89 13.07
C THR A 176 -22.19 6.62 14.25
N TYR A 177 -21.48 7.64 14.73
CA TYR A 177 -20.63 7.51 15.92
C TYR A 177 -21.43 7.17 17.18
N ALA A 178 -22.57 7.82 17.40
CA ALA A 178 -23.43 7.53 18.55
C ALA A 178 -23.96 6.09 18.51
N MET A 179 -24.35 5.58 17.33
CA MET A 179 -24.73 4.18 17.14
C MET A 179 -23.57 3.22 17.48
N ARG A 180 -22.36 3.51 16.98
CA ARG A 180 -21.17 2.70 17.27
C ARG A 180 -20.87 2.65 18.76
N ILE A 181 -20.81 3.80 19.42
CA ILE A 181 -20.46 3.90 20.85
C ILE A 181 -21.48 3.16 21.73
N ASN A 182 -22.76 3.18 21.34
CA ASN A 182 -23.82 2.44 22.03
C ASN A 182 -23.87 0.94 21.69
N GLY A 183 -23.06 0.45 20.74
CA GLY A 183 -23.13 -0.93 20.25
C GLY A 183 -24.48 -1.23 19.57
N ASP A 184 -25.01 -0.27 18.82
CA ASP A 184 -26.33 -0.38 18.19
C ASP A 184 -26.32 -1.42 17.05
N PRO A 185 -27.14 -2.49 17.12
CA PRO A 185 -27.14 -3.56 16.14
C PRO A 185 -27.63 -3.12 14.75
N ASP A 186 -28.35 -2.00 14.66
CA ASP A 186 -28.82 -1.50 13.36
C ASP A 186 -27.66 -0.94 12.53
N LEU A 187 -26.51 -0.60 13.14
CA LEU A 187 -25.36 -0.06 12.42
C LEU A 187 -24.85 -1.02 11.34
N ASP A 188 -24.77 -2.32 11.66
CA ASP A 188 -24.36 -3.34 10.70
C ASP A 188 -25.37 -3.46 9.55
N THR A 189 -26.66 -3.29 9.84
CA THR A 189 -27.71 -3.29 8.82
C THR A 189 -27.57 -2.08 7.88
N LEU A 190 -27.31 -0.89 8.43
CA LEU A 190 -27.09 0.31 7.62
C LEU A 190 -25.81 0.20 6.79
N LYS A 191 -24.72 -0.31 7.38
CA LYS A 191 -23.45 -0.55 6.67
C LYS A 191 -23.63 -1.53 5.51
N ASN A 192 -24.24 -2.69 5.77
CA ASN A 192 -24.40 -3.74 4.77
C ASN A 192 -25.45 -3.41 3.70
N GLY A 193 -26.33 -2.44 3.96
CA GLY A 193 -27.29 -1.94 2.97
C GLY A 193 -26.67 -1.02 1.91
N ILE A 194 -25.47 -0.48 2.15
CA ILE A 194 -24.74 0.33 1.17
C ILE A 194 -23.95 -0.60 0.26
N THR A 195 -24.25 -0.59 -1.03
CA THR A 195 -23.54 -1.40 -2.02
C THR A 195 -22.16 -0.78 -2.29
N PRO A 196 -21.05 -1.53 -2.14
CA PRO A 196 -19.73 -1.00 -2.42
C PRO A 196 -19.57 -0.56 -3.88
N LEU A 197 -18.97 0.61 -4.09
CA LEU A 197 -18.56 1.12 -5.40
C LEU A 197 -17.06 0.83 -5.58
N PRO A 198 -16.66 -0.25 -6.28
CA PRO A 198 -15.26 -0.63 -6.41
C PRO A 198 -14.51 0.42 -7.24
N PHE A 199 -13.42 0.94 -6.66
CA PHE A 199 -12.62 2.00 -7.28
C PHE A 199 -11.72 1.49 -8.40
N ILE A 200 -11.16 0.28 -8.24
CA ILE A 200 -10.36 -0.44 -9.23
C ILE A 200 -11.09 -1.73 -9.62
N LYS A 201 -11.13 -2.05 -10.92
CA LYS A 201 -11.64 -3.33 -11.44
C LYS A 201 -10.44 -4.22 -11.78
N LYS A 202 -10.49 -5.51 -11.41
CA LYS A 202 -9.34 -6.43 -11.46
C LYS A 202 -8.80 -6.73 -12.87
N ASP A 203 -9.61 -6.58 -13.91
CA ASP A 203 -9.31 -7.15 -15.24
C ASP A 203 -9.04 -6.12 -16.36
N GLU A 204 -9.08 -4.81 -16.07
CA GLU A 204 -8.80 -3.73 -17.05
C GLU A 204 -8.19 -2.51 -16.36
N LYS A 205 -7.48 -1.63 -17.10
CA LYS A 205 -7.16 -0.28 -16.59
C LYS A 205 -8.48 0.43 -16.30
N SER A 206 -8.84 0.47 -15.01
CA SER A 206 -10.09 1.05 -14.57
C SER A 206 -10.22 2.50 -15.04
N MET A 207 -11.46 2.97 -15.21
CA MET A 207 -11.74 4.36 -15.56
C MET A 207 -11.05 5.34 -14.60
N SER A 208 -11.05 5.00 -13.31
CA SER A 208 -10.35 5.74 -12.25
C SER A 208 -8.85 5.82 -12.52
N GLU A 209 -8.21 4.70 -12.86
CA GLU A 209 -6.78 4.63 -13.14
C GLU A 209 -6.37 5.55 -14.30
N VAL A 210 -7.14 5.55 -15.40
CA VAL A 210 -6.89 6.44 -16.54
C VAL A 210 -7.06 7.91 -16.16
N ALA A 211 -8.16 8.24 -15.48
CA ALA A 211 -8.48 9.61 -15.10
C ALA A 211 -7.41 10.20 -14.16
N TYR A 212 -7.04 9.47 -13.11
CA TYR A 212 -6.02 9.92 -12.16
C TYR A 212 -4.61 9.92 -12.77
N SER A 213 -4.28 8.98 -13.67
CA SER A 213 -3.01 9.01 -14.42
C SER A 213 -2.84 10.32 -15.19
N ILE A 214 -3.87 10.73 -15.94
CA ILE A 214 -3.83 11.97 -16.71
C ILE A 214 -3.76 13.20 -15.80
N ALA A 215 -4.50 13.20 -14.69
CA ALA A 215 -4.51 14.30 -13.73
C ALA A 215 -3.14 14.49 -13.06
N VAL A 216 -2.50 13.39 -12.64
CA VAL A 216 -1.15 13.39 -12.05
C VAL A 216 -0.09 13.75 -13.09
N GLU A 217 -0.22 13.26 -14.32
CA GLU A 217 0.66 13.65 -15.42
C GLU A 217 0.62 15.16 -15.65
N ARG A 218 -0.57 15.76 -15.73
CA ARG A 218 -0.76 17.20 -15.89
C ARG A 218 -0.06 17.99 -14.78
N LEU A 219 -0.26 17.59 -13.52
CA LEU A 219 0.38 18.20 -12.35
C LEU A 219 1.91 18.19 -12.48
N PHE A 220 2.50 17.02 -12.76
CA PHE A 220 3.96 16.89 -12.83
C PHE A 220 4.56 17.58 -14.04
N LYS A 221 3.88 17.55 -15.19
CA LYS A 221 4.31 18.30 -16.38
C LYS A 221 4.44 19.79 -16.06
N TYR A 222 3.44 20.37 -15.41
CA TYR A 222 3.47 21.78 -15.04
C TYR A 222 4.60 22.10 -14.05
N LEU A 223 4.79 21.25 -13.04
CA LEU A 223 5.87 21.41 -12.04
C LEU A 223 7.27 21.27 -12.65
N ASP A 224 7.45 20.37 -13.63
CA ASP A 224 8.71 20.19 -14.34
C ASP A 224 9.05 21.41 -15.22
N GLU A 225 8.03 22.03 -15.82
CA GLU A 225 8.16 23.27 -16.59
C GLU A 225 8.32 24.52 -15.70
N ASN A 226 7.89 24.48 -14.43
CA ASN A 226 7.87 25.60 -13.50
C ASN A 226 8.45 25.21 -12.12
N PRO A 227 9.76 24.91 -12.02
CA PRO A 227 10.37 24.44 -10.77
C PRO A 227 10.27 25.45 -9.61
N ASP A 228 10.09 26.74 -9.90
CA ASP A 228 9.90 27.80 -8.90
C ASP A 228 8.59 27.64 -8.09
N GLU A 229 7.63 26.84 -8.57
CA GLU A 229 6.40 26.51 -7.83
C GLU A 229 6.67 25.53 -6.67
N ILE A 230 7.84 24.90 -6.62
CA ILE A 230 8.28 24.04 -5.51
C ILE A 230 8.90 24.93 -4.43
N ASP A 231 8.06 25.46 -3.55
CA ASP A 231 8.41 26.52 -2.59
C ASP A 231 9.09 26.04 -1.30
N SER A 232 9.29 24.74 -1.13
CA SER A 232 9.95 24.16 0.04
C SER A 232 10.55 22.78 -0.24
N GLU A 233 11.59 22.39 0.50
CA GLU A 233 12.14 21.04 0.44
C GLU A 233 11.12 19.98 0.87
N GLN A 234 10.25 20.29 1.84
CA GLN A 234 9.16 19.38 2.23
C GLN A 234 8.25 19.07 1.05
N PHE A 235 7.80 20.09 0.33
CA PHE A 235 6.92 19.89 -0.82
C PHE A 235 7.62 19.13 -1.95
N LYS A 236 8.91 19.39 -2.16
CA LYS A 236 9.74 18.63 -3.10
C LYS A 236 9.82 17.15 -2.75
N ASP A 237 10.08 16.83 -1.48
CA ASP A 237 10.17 15.45 -1.00
C ASP A 237 8.82 14.73 -1.10
N ASP A 238 7.73 15.39 -0.71
CA ASP A 238 6.37 14.87 -0.86
C ASP A 238 6.01 14.57 -2.32
N LEU A 239 6.41 15.44 -3.26
CA LEU A 239 6.24 15.23 -4.70
C LEU A 239 7.10 14.08 -5.22
N ASN A 240 8.34 13.92 -4.72
CA ASN A 240 9.19 12.80 -5.09
C ASN A 240 8.60 11.46 -4.62
N VAL A 241 7.99 11.42 -3.44
CA VAL A 241 7.28 10.23 -2.94
C VAL A 241 6.05 9.94 -3.81
N LEU A 242 5.22 10.95 -4.08
CA LEU A 242 4.05 10.79 -4.94
C LEU A 242 4.44 10.31 -6.33
N ARG A 243 5.50 10.89 -6.91
CA ARG A 243 6.04 10.50 -8.22
C ARG A 243 6.62 9.08 -8.19
N GLY A 244 7.43 8.75 -7.18
CA GLY A 244 8.11 7.46 -7.10
C GLY A 244 7.20 6.28 -6.80
N LYS A 245 6.12 6.50 -6.03
CA LYS A 245 5.25 5.41 -5.53
C LYS A 245 3.92 5.31 -6.26
N TYR A 246 3.35 6.43 -6.71
CA TYR A 246 1.96 6.48 -7.18
C TYR A 246 1.79 7.09 -8.57
N TYR A 247 2.88 7.45 -9.28
CA TYR A 247 2.77 8.00 -10.64
C TYR A 247 2.19 7.01 -11.65
N GLU A 248 2.67 5.76 -11.61
CA GLU A 248 2.24 4.70 -12.53
C GLU A 248 0.87 4.13 -12.19
N ARG A 249 0.42 4.30 -10.94
CA ARG A 249 -0.83 3.73 -10.40
C ARG A 249 -1.49 4.62 -9.34
N PRO A 250 -1.90 5.85 -9.69
CA PRO A 250 -2.49 6.77 -8.72
C PRO A 250 -3.84 6.29 -8.18
N ALA A 251 -4.55 5.37 -8.87
CA ALA A 251 -5.79 4.84 -8.30
C ALA A 251 -5.56 3.94 -7.07
N GLU A 252 -4.39 3.30 -6.94
CA GLU A 252 -4.06 2.50 -5.75
C GLU A 252 -3.98 3.38 -4.48
N LEU A 253 -3.48 4.62 -4.61
CA LEU A 253 -3.47 5.60 -3.54
C LEU A 253 -4.91 5.94 -3.11
N MET A 254 -5.77 6.20 -4.09
CA MET A 254 -7.17 6.56 -3.85
C MET A 254 -7.94 5.39 -3.21
N GLU A 255 -7.76 4.16 -3.70
CA GLU A 255 -8.38 2.97 -3.12
C GLU A 255 -7.97 2.75 -1.66
N ARG A 256 -6.71 3.03 -1.31
CA ARG A 256 -6.23 2.97 0.08
C ARG A 256 -7.03 3.90 1.01
N PHE A 257 -7.37 5.10 0.56
CA PHE A 257 -8.15 6.04 1.36
C PHE A 257 -9.61 5.61 1.57
N LEU A 258 -10.11 4.71 0.72
CA LEU A 258 -11.50 4.24 0.75
C LEU A 258 -11.71 3.00 1.63
N ARG A 259 -10.67 2.52 2.31
CA ARG A 259 -10.78 1.38 3.24
C ARG A 259 -11.50 1.78 4.53
N ASP A 260 -12.25 0.83 5.08
CA ASP A 260 -12.90 0.99 6.37
C ASP A 260 -11.89 1.19 7.51
N ASP A 261 -12.26 2.03 8.48
CA ASP A 261 -11.59 2.18 9.77
C ASP A 261 -12.57 1.79 10.90
N GLU A 262 -12.15 0.90 11.79
CA GLU A 262 -13.00 0.34 12.86
C GLU A 262 -13.50 1.41 13.84
N ILE A 263 -12.73 2.47 14.04
CA ILE A 263 -13.03 3.53 15.01
C ILE A 263 -13.75 4.70 14.32
N TYR A 264 -13.25 5.11 13.16
CA TYR A 264 -13.58 6.38 12.52
C TYR A 264 -14.51 6.29 11.32
N SER A 265 -14.77 5.11 10.73
CA SER A 265 -15.69 5.06 9.59
C SER A 265 -17.09 5.55 10.00
N VAL A 266 -17.80 6.21 9.11
CA VAL A 266 -19.19 6.61 9.28
C VAL A 266 -19.91 6.44 7.94
N ILE A 267 -21.25 6.51 7.94
CA ILE A 267 -21.97 6.66 6.68
C ILE A 267 -21.72 8.08 6.18
N LEU A 268 -21.05 8.18 5.03
CA LEU A 268 -20.66 9.45 4.42
C LEU A 268 -21.77 10.00 3.53
N HIS A 269 -21.60 11.23 3.06
CA HIS A 269 -22.29 11.70 1.86
C HIS A 269 -21.58 11.15 0.61
N GLY A 270 -20.24 11.11 0.60
CA GLY A 270 -19.41 10.49 -0.43
C GLY A 270 -19.03 11.42 -1.58
N ASP A 271 -19.95 12.28 -2.02
CA ASP A 271 -19.70 13.40 -2.94
C ASP A 271 -20.12 14.73 -2.30
N TYR A 272 -19.57 15.04 -1.12
CA TYR A 272 -19.93 16.25 -0.39
C TYR A 272 -19.33 17.51 -1.03
N ASN A 273 -19.99 18.09 -2.03
CA ASN A 273 -19.52 19.26 -2.77
C ASN A 273 -20.61 20.34 -2.89
N ARG A 274 -20.25 21.57 -3.32
CA ARG A 274 -21.22 22.68 -3.48
C ARG A 274 -22.40 22.35 -4.40
N ASN A 275 -22.26 21.38 -5.31
CA ASN A 275 -23.35 20.94 -6.20
C ASN A 275 -24.40 20.10 -5.53
N ASN A 276 -24.03 19.52 -4.39
CA ASN A 276 -24.86 18.55 -3.70
C ASN A 276 -25.39 19.16 -2.39
N VAL A 277 -25.34 20.49 -2.27
CA VAL A 277 -25.93 21.25 -1.17
C VAL A 277 -26.70 22.48 -1.68
N LEU A 278 -27.85 22.74 -1.07
CA LEU A 278 -28.66 23.93 -1.30
C LEU A 278 -28.56 24.86 -0.09
N PHE A 279 -28.34 26.15 -0.33
CA PHE A 279 -28.28 27.18 0.70
C PHE A 279 -29.53 28.06 0.68
N LYS A 280 -29.94 28.53 1.86
CA LYS A 280 -30.89 29.62 2.03
C LYS A 280 -30.18 30.83 2.61
N TYR A 281 -30.49 32.01 2.06
CA TYR A 281 -29.85 33.26 2.47
C TYR A 281 -30.85 34.21 3.11
N GLU A 282 -30.37 35.00 4.06
CA GLU A 282 -31.07 36.16 4.62
C GLU A 282 -30.30 37.42 4.27
N LYS A 283 -31.02 38.47 3.83
CA LYS A 283 -30.41 39.79 3.61
C LYS A 283 -30.18 40.47 4.95
N ARG A 284 -28.92 40.83 5.22
CA ARG A 284 -28.52 41.65 6.38
C ARG A 284 -27.79 42.88 5.86
N GLY A 285 -28.56 43.95 5.63
CA GLY A 285 -28.05 45.14 4.93
C GLY A 285 -27.82 44.84 3.45
N GLU A 286 -26.61 45.09 2.96
CA GLU A 286 -26.21 44.80 1.58
C GLU A 286 -25.67 43.37 1.38
N GLU A 287 -25.40 42.63 2.47
CA GLU A 287 -24.85 41.28 2.41
C GLU A 287 -25.93 40.20 2.49
N GLU A 288 -25.75 39.12 1.74
CA GLU A 288 -26.53 37.89 1.87
C GLU A 288 -25.77 36.90 2.74
N VAL A 289 -26.36 36.52 3.87
CA VAL A 289 -25.73 35.59 4.82
C VAL A 289 -26.42 34.23 4.69
N PRO A 290 -25.68 33.11 4.50
CA PRO A 290 -26.27 31.79 4.50
C PRO A 290 -26.80 31.48 5.91
N ILE A 291 -28.08 31.14 6.00
CA ILE A 291 -28.76 30.84 7.26
C ILE A 291 -29.19 29.37 7.38
N ASP A 292 -29.28 28.67 6.24
CA ASP A 292 -29.76 27.28 6.21
C ASP A 292 -29.14 26.49 5.05
N LEU A 293 -29.05 25.16 5.18
CA LEU A 293 -28.44 24.25 4.21
C LEU A 293 -29.23 22.93 4.09
N ARG A 294 -29.30 22.33 2.89
CA ARG A 294 -29.88 20.99 2.67
C ARG A 294 -28.95 20.13 1.81
N PHE A 295 -28.68 18.89 2.20
CA PHE A 295 -28.00 17.94 1.32
C PHE A 295 -28.96 17.42 0.25
N ILE A 296 -28.41 17.17 -0.93
CA ILE A 296 -29.06 16.48 -2.04
C ILE A 296 -28.03 15.56 -2.68
N ASP A 297 -28.49 14.57 -3.45
CA ASP A 297 -27.60 13.71 -4.26
C ASP A 297 -26.60 12.82 -3.48
N PHE A 298 -27.12 11.76 -2.84
CA PHE A 298 -26.33 10.77 -2.08
C PHE A 298 -25.80 9.60 -2.95
N GLN A 299 -25.52 9.84 -4.23
CA GLN A 299 -25.18 8.77 -5.18
C GLN A 299 -23.85 8.06 -4.90
N GLU A 300 -22.88 8.78 -4.34
CA GLU A 300 -21.54 8.27 -4.01
C GLU A 300 -21.40 7.83 -2.55
N VAL A 301 -22.53 7.67 -1.84
CA VAL A 301 -22.52 7.28 -0.43
C VAL A 301 -21.75 5.98 -0.21
N ARG A 302 -20.98 5.98 0.87
CA ARG A 302 -20.14 4.86 1.30
C ARG A 302 -19.99 4.89 2.81
N TYR A 303 -19.61 3.75 3.36
CA TYR A 303 -19.11 3.67 4.72
C TYR A 303 -17.60 3.94 4.68
N GLY A 304 -17.11 4.94 5.42
CA GLY A 304 -15.70 5.33 5.34
C GLY A 304 -15.35 6.48 6.30
N THR A 305 -14.08 6.85 6.35
CA THR A 305 -13.61 7.95 7.21
C THR A 305 -14.28 9.29 6.88
N PRO A 306 -14.71 10.10 7.88
CA PRO A 306 -15.24 11.44 7.64
C PRO A 306 -14.23 12.39 6.97
N ALA A 307 -12.94 12.01 6.96
CA ALA A 307 -11.91 12.75 6.26
C ALA A 307 -12.15 12.81 4.74
N ILE A 308 -12.85 11.83 4.16
CA ILE A 308 -13.23 11.82 2.73
C ILE A 308 -14.11 13.03 2.42
N ASP A 309 -15.27 13.16 3.08
CA ASP A 309 -16.18 14.28 2.86
C ASP A 309 -15.51 15.61 3.22
N LEU A 310 -14.83 15.68 4.37
CA LEU A 310 -14.23 16.91 4.89
C LEU A 310 -13.08 17.42 4.00
N SER A 311 -12.11 16.57 3.65
CA SER A 311 -10.98 17.00 2.82
C SER A 311 -11.43 17.37 1.41
N PHE A 312 -12.38 16.62 0.84
CA PHE A 312 -12.90 16.84 -0.50
C PHE A 312 -13.51 18.24 -0.65
N PHE A 313 -14.49 18.62 0.17
CA PHE A 313 -15.14 19.92 0.00
C PHE A 313 -14.21 21.09 0.32
N LEU A 314 -13.28 20.92 1.27
CA LEU A 314 -12.32 21.95 1.66
C LEU A 314 -11.38 22.32 0.51
N PHE A 315 -10.88 21.34 -0.25
CA PHE A 315 -10.00 21.61 -1.39
C PHE A 315 -10.76 22.01 -2.66
N MET A 316 -11.98 21.51 -2.85
CA MET A 316 -12.81 21.81 -4.03
C MET A 316 -13.40 23.22 -4.02
N ASN A 317 -13.84 23.72 -2.85
CA ASN A 317 -14.71 24.90 -2.77
C ASN A 317 -14.06 26.17 -2.21
N MET A 318 -12.77 26.16 -1.93
CA MET A 318 -12.09 27.30 -1.27
C MET A 318 -11.09 27.98 -2.21
N GLU A 319 -11.17 29.28 -2.43
CA GLU A 319 -10.18 29.96 -3.29
C GLU A 319 -8.76 29.95 -2.70
N PRO A 320 -7.68 30.06 -3.52
CA PRO A 320 -6.30 30.03 -3.03
C PRO A 320 -6.00 31.03 -1.91
N LYS A 321 -6.60 32.23 -1.98
CA LYS A 321 -6.42 33.28 -0.99
C LYS A 321 -6.97 32.88 0.39
N LEU A 322 -8.13 32.21 0.43
CA LEU A 322 -8.71 31.68 1.67
C LEU A 322 -7.93 30.48 2.19
N MET A 323 -7.39 29.62 1.32
CA MET A 323 -6.50 28.53 1.76
C MET A 323 -5.26 29.08 2.47
N ASN A 324 -4.67 30.15 1.92
CA ASN A 324 -3.48 30.82 2.48
C ASN A 324 -3.72 31.55 3.81
N SER A 325 -4.97 31.78 4.23
CA SER A 325 -5.26 32.45 5.52
C SER A 325 -5.23 31.51 6.73
N GLY A 326 -5.06 30.20 6.51
CA GLY A 326 -5.17 29.18 7.55
C GLY A 326 -6.60 28.72 7.81
N LEU A 327 -7.57 29.14 6.99
CA LEU A 327 -8.98 28.82 7.17
C LEU A 327 -9.28 27.31 7.18
N ILE A 328 -8.55 26.50 6.40
CA ILE A 328 -8.70 25.03 6.39
C ILE A 328 -8.63 24.46 7.82
N MET A 329 -7.58 24.81 8.58
CA MET A 329 -7.42 24.30 9.93
C MET A 329 -8.47 24.83 10.90
N THR A 330 -8.92 26.07 10.71
CA THR A 330 -10.03 26.64 11.48
C THR A 330 -11.34 25.89 11.23
N LEU A 331 -11.62 25.52 9.97
CA LEU A 331 -12.82 24.75 9.60
C LEU A 331 -12.75 23.30 10.09
N VAL A 332 -11.58 22.65 10.03
CA VAL A 332 -11.40 21.29 10.58
C VAL A 332 -11.64 21.26 12.10
N LYS A 333 -11.13 22.27 12.84
CA LYS A 333 -11.44 22.44 14.27
C LYS A 333 -12.91 22.69 14.52
N TYR A 334 -13.53 23.57 13.74
CA TYR A 334 -14.96 23.87 13.87
C TYR A 334 -15.84 22.64 13.58
N TYR A 335 -15.52 21.87 12.54
CA TYR A 335 -16.14 20.57 12.28
C TYR A 335 -16.00 19.64 13.49
N HIS A 336 -14.80 19.50 14.07
CA HIS A 336 -14.55 18.65 15.23
C HIS A 336 -15.35 19.09 16.46
N GLU A 337 -15.42 20.39 16.72
CA GLU A 337 -16.24 20.95 17.80
C GLU A 337 -17.73 20.63 17.59
N CYS A 338 -18.26 20.84 16.38
CA CYS A 338 -19.64 20.48 16.04
C CYS A 338 -19.88 18.98 16.21
N LEU A 339 -18.93 18.13 15.77
CA LEU A 339 -19.01 16.69 15.86
C LEU A 339 -19.07 16.23 17.31
N MET A 340 -18.13 16.67 18.15
CA MET A 340 -18.06 16.28 19.57
C MET A 340 -19.29 16.73 20.35
N ASN A 341 -19.76 17.96 20.11
CA ASN A 341 -20.99 18.45 20.72
C ASN A 341 -22.20 17.60 20.32
N SER A 342 -22.30 17.24 19.04
CA SER A 342 -23.39 16.42 18.52
C SER A 342 -23.34 15.00 19.10
N ILE A 343 -22.18 14.34 19.12
CA ILE A 343 -22.05 13.00 19.71
C ILE A 343 -22.42 13.03 21.21
N ALA A 344 -21.91 14.01 21.96
CA ALA A 344 -22.23 14.16 23.38
C ALA A 344 -23.74 14.40 23.61
N GLU A 345 -24.40 15.19 22.75
CA GLU A 345 -25.84 15.41 22.77
C GLU A 345 -26.63 14.12 22.51
N LEU A 346 -26.25 13.35 21.48
CA LEU A 346 -26.92 12.09 21.11
C LEU A 346 -26.78 10.99 22.16
N LEU A 347 -25.64 10.96 22.83
CA LEU A 347 -25.35 10.03 23.91
C LEU A 347 -25.83 10.54 25.27
N GLU A 348 -26.21 11.82 25.37
CA GLU A 348 -26.57 12.51 26.61
C GLU A 348 -25.45 12.46 27.67
N VAL A 349 -24.19 12.54 27.21
CA VAL A 349 -22.97 12.55 28.04
C VAL A 349 -22.27 13.91 27.98
N LYS A 350 -21.24 14.09 28.81
CA LYS A 350 -20.35 15.25 28.70
C LYS A 350 -19.31 15.00 27.62
N ILE A 351 -18.79 16.06 26.99
CA ILE A 351 -17.69 15.96 26.01
C ILE A 351 -16.44 15.27 26.61
N SER A 352 -16.25 15.41 27.92
CA SER A 352 -15.15 14.77 28.67
C SER A 352 -15.41 13.30 29.04
N ASP A 353 -16.47 12.68 28.53
CA ASP A 353 -16.80 11.29 28.86
C ASP A 353 -15.76 10.33 28.26
N PRO A 354 -15.29 9.31 29.02
CA PRO A 354 -14.28 8.37 28.53
C PRO A 354 -14.66 7.65 27.23
N SER A 355 -15.96 7.47 26.96
CA SER A 355 -16.43 6.87 25.69
C SER A 355 -16.06 7.70 24.45
N LEU A 356 -15.76 8.99 24.61
CA LEU A 356 -15.41 9.90 23.53
C LEU A 356 -13.90 10.06 23.32
N LYS A 357 -13.07 9.38 24.13
CA LYS A 357 -11.60 9.54 24.12
C LYS A 357 -10.99 9.36 22.73
N ASN A 358 -11.46 8.36 21.96
CA ASN A 358 -10.96 8.10 20.62
C ASN A 358 -11.25 9.24 19.62
N TYR A 359 -12.22 10.10 19.93
CA TYR A 359 -12.65 11.19 19.05
C TYR A 359 -12.13 12.56 19.50
N GLU A 360 -11.35 12.63 20.58
CA GLU A 360 -10.68 13.87 21.00
C GLU A 360 -9.80 14.45 19.89
N TRP A 361 -9.58 15.78 19.93
CA TRP A 361 -8.90 16.53 18.86
C TRP A 361 -7.59 15.88 18.40
N VAL A 362 -6.75 15.44 19.35
CA VAL A 362 -5.44 14.84 19.04
C VAL A 362 -5.61 13.57 18.20
N ASN A 363 -6.56 12.71 18.57
CA ASN A 363 -6.82 11.43 17.90
C ASN A 363 -7.51 11.64 16.55
N PHE A 364 -8.56 12.47 16.53
CA PHE A 364 -9.27 12.83 15.31
C PHE A 364 -8.35 13.48 14.28
N TYR A 365 -7.53 14.45 14.69
CA TYR A 365 -6.65 15.16 13.76
C TYR A 365 -5.51 14.28 13.25
N ALA A 366 -4.94 13.44 14.11
CA ALA A 366 -3.94 12.45 13.70
C ALA A 366 -4.49 11.49 12.65
N HIS A 367 -5.74 11.05 12.82
CA HIS A 367 -6.44 10.24 11.82
C HIS A 367 -6.73 11.05 10.54
N PHE A 368 -7.36 12.22 10.65
CA PHE A 368 -7.68 13.09 9.51
C PHE A 368 -6.46 13.39 8.62
N LYS A 369 -5.30 13.66 9.24
CA LYS A 369 -4.04 13.93 8.54
C LYS A 369 -3.61 12.79 7.59
N GLN A 370 -3.95 11.54 7.91
CA GLN A 370 -3.60 10.37 7.10
C GLN A 370 -4.44 10.23 5.82
N PHE A 371 -5.61 10.87 5.77
CA PHE A 371 -6.57 10.76 4.67
C PHE A 371 -6.79 12.10 3.95
N GLY A 372 -6.25 13.21 4.47
CA GLY A 372 -6.46 14.54 3.90
C GLY A 372 -5.98 14.70 2.45
N LEU A 373 -5.03 13.89 2.00
CA LEU A 373 -4.54 13.89 0.61
C LEU A 373 -5.62 13.41 -0.38
N TYR A 374 -6.62 12.65 0.08
CA TYR A 374 -7.76 12.24 -0.74
C TYR A 374 -8.40 13.44 -1.43
N GLY A 375 -8.85 14.44 -0.67
CA GLY A 375 -9.50 15.62 -1.23
C GLY A 375 -8.61 16.44 -2.16
N ALA A 376 -7.30 16.49 -1.88
CA ALA A 376 -6.35 17.16 -2.76
C ALA A 376 -6.21 16.45 -4.11
N MET A 377 -6.11 15.12 -4.11
CA MET A 377 -6.07 14.31 -5.34
C MET A 377 -7.36 14.42 -6.15
N VAL A 378 -8.52 14.41 -5.48
CA VAL A 378 -9.82 14.64 -6.14
C VAL A 378 -9.86 16.04 -6.78
N ALA A 379 -9.32 17.05 -6.11
CA ALA A 379 -9.22 18.40 -6.66
C ALA A 379 -8.28 18.48 -7.87
N VAL A 380 -7.15 17.77 -7.88
CA VAL A 380 -6.26 17.68 -9.05
C VAL A 380 -7.03 17.13 -10.27
N LEU A 381 -7.94 16.18 -10.07
CA LEU A 381 -8.76 15.60 -11.14
C LEU A 381 -9.91 16.53 -11.59
N PHE A 382 -10.72 17.05 -10.68
CA PHE A 382 -12.00 17.70 -11.03
C PHE A 382 -11.93 19.23 -11.16
N VAL A 383 -10.98 19.91 -10.50
CA VAL A 383 -10.84 21.37 -10.64
C VAL A 383 -10.64 21.81 -12.11
N PRO A 384 -9.86 21.08 -12.94
CA PRO A 384 -9.81 21.36 -14.37
C PRO A 384 -11.17 21.46 -15.04
N TRP A 385 -12.05 20.49 -14.79
CA TRP A 385 -13.38 20.43 -15.41
C TRP A 385 -14.35 21.47 -14.85
N MET A 386 -14.15 21.89 -13.60
CA MET A 386 -14.97 22.95 -12.99
C MET A 386 -14.61 24.35 -13.48
N ARG A 387 -13.41 24.55 -14.03
CA ARG A 387 -12.86 25.88 -14.36
C ARG A 387 -12.61 26.10 -15.86
N CYS A 388 -12.67 25.05 -16.68
CA CYS A 388 -12.62 25.18 -18.12
C CYS A 388 -13.87 25.88 -18.68
N SER A 389 -13.82 26.32 -19.94
CA SER A 389 -14.99 26.89 -20.61
C SER A 389 -16.07 25.83 -20.85
N GLU A 390 -17.32 26.26 -21.08
CA GLU A 390 -18.41 25.32 -21.37
C GLU A 390 -18.16 24.54 -22.68
N GLU A 391 -17.49 25.16 -23.65
CA GLU A 391 -17.06 24.52 -24.90
C GLU A 391 -15.98 23.46 -24.64
N GLU A 392 -14.94 23.78 -23.86
CA GLU A 392 -13.89 22.84 -23.48
C GLU A 392 -14.47 21.64 -22.70
N LEU A 393 -15.36 21.91 -21.74
CA LEU A 393 -16.01 20.87 -20.95
C LEU A 393 -16.86 19.95 -21.85
N SER A 394 -17.60 20.53 -22.80
CA SER A 394 -18.42 19.77 -23.74
C SER A 394 -17.56 18.85 -24.63
N GLU A 395 -16.40 19.31 -25.09
CA GLU A 395 -15.45 18.46 -25.83
C GLU A 395 -14.86 17.35 -24.98
N VAL A 396 -14.45 17.64 -23.73
CA VAL A 396 -13.93 16.64 -22.79
C VAL A 396 -14.97 15.55 -22.54
N VAL A 397 -16.22 15.92 -22.27
CA VAL A 397 -17.31 14.96 -22.01
C VAL A 397 -17.63 14.14 -23.26
N ALA A 398 -17.76 14.77 -24.43
CA ALA A 398 -18.04 14.05 -25.67
C ALA A 398 -16.94 13.04 -26.01
N GLU A 399 -15.68 13.41 -25.76
CA GLU A 399 -14.54 12.53 -26.00
C GLU A 399 -14.43 11.41 -24.95
N PHE A 400 -14.74 11.70 -23.68
CA PHE A 400 -14.84 10.70 -22.61
C PHE A 400 -15.87 9.61 -22.94
N GLU A 401 -17.05 10.01 -23.43
CA GLU A 401 -18.11 9.09 -23.83
C GLU A 401 -17.73 8.27 -25.08
N ARG A 402 -16.96 8.86 -25.99
CA ARG A 402 -16.50 8.21 -27.22
C ARG A 402 -15.39 7.19 -26.95
N ASP A 403 -14.27 7.64 -26.38
CA ASP A 403 -13.09 6.84 -26.08
C ASP A 403 -12.17 7.55 -25.07
N MET A 404 -12.29 7.19 -23.81
CA MET A 404 -11.46 7.74 -22.74
C MET A 404 -9.98 7.32 -22.80
N HIS A 405 -9.62 6.37 -23.67
CA HIS A 405 -8.22 5.95 -23.85
C HIS A 405 -7.56 6.67 -25.03
N SER A 406 -8.27 7.58 -25.71
CA SER A 406 -7.74 8.30 -26.86
C SER A 406 -6.71 9.37 -26.46
N ASP A 407 -5.72 9.58 -27.32
CA ASP A 407 -4.77 10.69 -27.16
C ASP A 407 -5.47 12.05 -27.15
N LYS A 408 -6.62 12.16 -27.84
CA LYS A 408 -7.43 13.37 -27.84
C LYS A 408 -8.03 13.64 -26.45
N PHE A 409 -8.61 12.63 -25.79
CA PHE A 409 -9.13 12.75 -24.43
C PHE A 409 -8.04 13.18 -23.46
N ARG A 410 -6.89 12.50 -23.52
CA ARG A 410 -5.71 12.82 -22.71
C ARG A 410 -5.25 14.25 -22.91
N GLN A 411 -5.11 14.69 -24.17
CA GLN A 411 -4.65 16.04 -24.48
C GLN A 411 -5.62 17.11 -23.98
N LEU A 412 -6.93 16.91 -24.17
CA LEU A 412 -7.97 17.83 -23.67
C LEU A 412 -7.91 17.95 -22.15
N CYS A 413 -7.78 16.85 -21.42
CA CYS A 413 -7.68 16.85 -19.96
C CYS A 413 -6.40 17.54 -19.45
N ILE A 414 -5.29 17.40 -20.17
CA ILE A 414 -4.03 18.07 -19.83
C ILE A 414 -4.12 19.59 -20.03
N THR A 415 -4.88 20.07 -21.03
CA THR A 415 -4.86 21.50 -21.40
C THR A 415 -6.06 22.31 -20.92
N CYS A 416 -7.19 21.68 -20.59
CA CYS A 416 -8.44 22.41 -20.30
C CYS A 416 -8.27 23.42 -19.14
N GLY A 417 -8.82 24.63 -19.33
CA GLY A 417 -8.68 25.75 -18.38
C GLY A 417 -7.26 26.36 -18.27
N GLY A 418 -6.27 25.79 -18.94
CA GLY A 418 -4.90 26.31 -19.08
C GLY A 418 -4.16 26.56 -17.76
N LYS A 419 -3.19 27.48 -17.81
CA LYS A 419 -2.25 27.76 -16.72
C LYS A 419 -2.92 28.11 -15.38
N SER A 420 -4.06 28.81 -15.41
CA SER A 420 -4.78 29.18 -14.19
C SER A 420 -5.27 27.95 -13.39
N VAL A 421 -5.61 26.86 -14.09
CA VAL A 421 -5.95 25.59 -13.44
C VAL A 421 -4.70 24.93 -12.89
N ASP A 422 -3.59 24.96 -13.62
CA ASP A 422 -2.33 24.34 -13.19
C ASP A 422 -1.78 24.99 -11.91
N GLU A 423 -1.79 26.33 -11.86
CA GLU A 423 -1.45 27.12 -10.66
C GLU A 423 -2.37 26.76 -9.48
N ARG A 424 -3.65 26.53 -9.76
CA ARG A 424 -4.66 26.19 -8.76
C ARG A 424 -4.46 24.79 -8.18
N ILE A 425 -4.30 23.75 -9.00
CA ILE A 425 -4.07 22.38 -8.52
C ILE A 425 -2.72 22.26 -7.81
N THR A 426 -1.70 23.00 -8.27
CA THR A 426 -0.40 23.09 -7.60
C THR A 426 -0.52 23.73 -6.23
N THR A 427 -1.31 24.80 -6.10
CA THR A 427 -1.60 25.42 -4.80
C THR A 427 -2.27 24.45 -3.83
N VAL A 428 -3.22 23.63 -4.31
CA VAL A 428 -3.87 22.59 -3.50
C VAL A 428 -2.84 21.58 -2.98
N MET A 429 -1.98 21.06 -3.85
CA MET A 429 -0.96 20.08 -3.47
C MET A 429 0.07 20.66 -2.49
N ARG A 430 0.49 21.91 -2.70
CA ARG A 430 1.35 22.64 -1.77
C ARG A 430 0.72 22.80 -0.39
N HIS A 431 -0.58 23.09 -0.31
CA HIS A 431 -1.30 23.16 0.96
C HIS A 431 -1.44 21.79 1.62
N ALA A 432 -1.73 20.74 0.85
CA ALA A 432 -1.76 19.37 1.36
C ALA A 432 -0.40 18.99 1.99
N SER A 433 0.71 19.34 1.32
CA SER A 433 2.07 19.17 1.86
C SER A 433 2.31 20.00 3.13
N LYS A 434 1.95 21.30 3.15
CA LYS A 434 2.12 22.17 4.34
C LYS A 434 1.32 21.71 5.56
N LEU A 435 0.17 21.09 5.34
CA LEU A 435 -0.65 20.47 6.40
C LEU A 435 -0.14 19.06 6.78
N GLY A 436 0.83 18.54 6.02
CA GLY A 436 1.45 17.23 6.14
C GLY A 436 0.53 16.07 5.77
N PHE A 437 -0.46 16.30 4.90
CA PHE A 437 -1.34 15.24 4.38
C PHE A 437 -0.61 14.29 3.43
N MET A 438 0.57 14.70 2.95
CA MET A 438 1.44 13.91 2.08
C MET A 438 2.54 13.16 2.88
N GLU A 439 2.66 13.41 4.19
CA GLU A 439 3.67 12.78 5.04
C GLU A 439 3.39 11.28 5.23
N MET A 440 4.39 10.44 5.03
CA MET A 440 4.28 9.01 5.30
C MET A 440 4.35 8.71 6.80
N LYS A 441 3.46 7.85 7.31
CA LYS A 441 3.42 7.47 8.73
C LYS A 441 4.74 6.88 9.21
N GLU A 442 5.43 6.17 8.32
CA GLU A 442 6.72 5.53 8.56
C GLU A 442 7.83 6.56 8.79
N ILE A 443 7.82 7.69 8.06
CA ILE A 443 8.77 8.81 8.25
C ILE A 443 8.56 9.43 9.63
N LYS A 444 7.31 9.72 10.00
CA LYS A 444 7.01 10.20 11.35
C LYS A 444 7.38 9.22 12.43
N PHE A 445 7.08 7.94 12.23
CA PHE A 445 7.48 6.91 13.17
C PHE A 445 9.00 6.93 13.38
N ALA A 446 9.78 7.06 12.32
CA ALA A 446 11.23 7.21 12.42
C ALA A 446 11.62 8.47 13.22
N GLU A 447 11.03 9.63 12.94
CA GLU A 447 11.40 10.90 13.58
C GLU A 447 10.90 11.04 15.02
N GLU A 448 9.66 10.64 15.31
CA GLU A 448 8.98 10.86 16.58
C GLU A 448 9.16 9.70 17.57
N ILE A 449 9.29 8.47 17.08
CA ILE A 449 9.35 7.26 17.92
C ILE A 449 10.75 6.63 17.92
N VAL A 450 11.38 6.48 16.75
CA VAL A 450 12.68 5.83 16.64
C VAL A 450 13.81 6.72 17.18
N VAL A 451 13.81 8.03 16.88
CA VAL A 451 14.86 8.95 17.37
C VAL A 451 15.00 8.94 18.89
N PRO A 452 13.94 9.11 19.71
CA PRO A 452 14.08 9.06 21.16
C PRO A 452 14.59 7.71 21.66
N LYS A 453 14.08 6.60 21.12
CA LYS A 453 14.54 5.23 21.45
C LYS A 453 16.02 5.04 21.13
N LEU A 454 16.46 5.54 19.97
CA LEU A 454 17.83 5.42 19.50
C LEU A 454 18.79 6.21 20.40
N ILE A 455 18.42 7.44 20.78
CA ILE A 455 19.21 8.26 21.72
C ILE A 455 19.29 7.59 23.11
N ALA A 456 18.17 7.06 23.61
CA ALA A 456 18.12 6.41 24.92
C ALA A 456 19.00 5.15 24.97
N SER A 457 18.97 4.34 23.90
CA SER A 457 19.59 3.01 23.85
C SER A 457 21.07 3.02 23.47
N ASN A 458 21.61 4.14 22.97
CA ASN A 458 22.98 4.23 22.49
C ASN A 458 23.78 5.27 23.27
N VAL A 459 24.75 4.82 24.07
CA VAL A 459 25.59 5.65 24.95
C VAL A 459 26.30 6.79 24.20
N GLU A 460 26.64 6.58 22.93
CA GLU A 460 27.32 7.59 22.11
C GLU A 460 26.50 8.87 21.87
N PHE A 461 25.16 8.80 22.01
CA PHE A 461 24.26 9.95 21.82
C PHE A 461 23.87 10.62 23.15
N GLN A 462 24.05 9.95 24.30
CA GLN A 462 23.55 10.42 25.59
C GLN A 462 24.18 11.75 26.07
N ASN A 463 25.42 12.03 25.66
CA ASN A 463 26.14 13.26 26.01
C ASN A 463 26.09 14.33 24.91
N LYS A 464 25.22 14.17 23.91
CA LYS A 464 25.10 15.07 22.77
C LYS A 464 23.72 15.69 22.72
N LYS A 465 23.64 16.94 22.25
CA LYS A 465 22.36 17.61 22.05
C LYS A 465 21.90 17.38 20.61
N LEU A 466 20.76 16.74 20.41
CA LEU A 466 20.16 16.63 19.08
C LEU A 466 19.81 18.04 18.56
N ILE A 467 20.36 18.41 17.40
CA ILE A 467 20.06 19.64 16.67
C ILE A 467 18.88 19.38 15.73
N LYS A 468 18.98 18.31 14.93
CA LYS A 468 18.02 17.97 13.90
C LYS A 468 17.97 16.45 13.69
N ALA A 469 16.78 15.93 13.46
CA ALA A 469 16.57 14.60 12.89
C ALA A 469 15.73 14.77 11.62
N SER A 470 16.05 14.00 10.57
CA SER A 470 15.25 13.97 9.36
C SER A 470 15.27 12.57 8.75
N ALA A 471 14.09 12.00 8.54
CA ALA A 471 13.91 10.74 7.83
C ALA A 471 13.44 10.98 6.40
N ARG A 472 13.91 10.15 5.47
CA ARG A 472 13.48 10.15 4.07
C ARG A 472 13.33 8.72 3.56
N SER A 473 12.33 8.47 2.73
CA SER A 473 12.26 7.22 1.95
C SER A 473 13.08 7.34 0.68
N ASN A 474 13.59 6.22 0.18
CA ASN A 474 14.13 6.15 -1.18
C ASN A 474 13.41 5.04 -1.94
N SER A 475 12.53 5.40 -2.88
CA SER A 475 11.75 4.44 -3.66
C SER A 475 12.62 3.46 -4.47
N GLN A 476 13.85 3.82 -4.81
CA GLN A 476 14.79 2.94 -5.52
C GLN A 476 15.42 1.87 -4.61
N ILE A 477 15.36 2.06 -3.29
CA ILE A 477 15.94 1.15 -2.28
C ILE A 477 14.83 0.52 -1.44
N ASP A 478 13.57 0.93 -1.61
CA ASP A 478 12.43 0.30 -0.95
C ASP A 478 12.36 -1.15 -1.44
N GLY A 479 12.80 -2.06 -0.58
CA GLY A 479 13.05 -3.45 -0.95
C GLY A 479 11.75 -4.16 -1.29
N PHE A 480 11.87 -5.25 -2.03
CA PHE A 480 10.77 -6.15 -2.34
C PHE A 480 9.95 -6.54 -1.08
N MET A 481 10.62 -6.70 0.08
CA MET A 481 10.02 -7.24 1.31
C MET A 481 9.81 -6.25 2.47
N GLY A 482 10.35 -5.02 2.43
CA GLY A 482 10.31 -4.09 3.57
C GLY A 482 10.43 -2.62 3.20
N THR A 483 10.01 -1.73 4.09
CA THR A 483 10.16 -0.28 3.95
C THR A 483 11.52 0.17 4.50
N ILE A 484 12.30 0.88 3.68
CA ILE A 484 13.63 1.39 4.06
C ILE A 484 13.62 2.92 4.11
N LEU A 485 13.94 3.46 5.28
CA LEU A 485 14.09 4.89 5.52
C LEU A 485 15.54 5.23 5.87
N PHE A 486 16.03 6.35 5.33
CA PHE A 486 17.31 6.92 5.73
C PHE A 486 17.07 8.00 6.77
N LEU A 487 17.56 7.76 7.99
CA LEU A 487 17.44 8.68 9.12
C LEU A 487 18.78 9.34 9.40
N ASP A 488 18.82 10.65 9.17
CA ASP A 488 19.97 11.51 9.43
C ASP A 488 19.77 12.24 10.77
N LEU A 489 20.77 12.15 11.65
CA LEU A 489 20.76 12.73 13.01
C LEU A 489 21.95 13.68 13.17
N GLU A 490 21.67 14.95 13.37
CA GLU A 490 22.68 15.97 13.61
C GLU A 490 22.75 16.29 15.10
N PHE A 491 23.94 16.15 15.68
CA PHE A 491 24.19 16.35 17.11
C PHE A 491 25.22 17.46 17.35
N GLU A 492 24.98 18.28 18.38
CA GLU A 492 25.98 19.15 18.99
C GLU A 492 26.72 18.39 20.09
N THR A 493 28.04 18.32 19.98
CA THR A 493 28.93 17.77 21.00
C THR A 493 29.17 18.77 22.14
N PRO A 494 29.70 18.32 23.30
CA PRO A 494 30.05 19.22 24.40
C PRO A 494 31.03 20.35 24.02
N ASP A 495 31.89 20.12 23.02
CA ASP A 495 32.83 21.12 22.47
C ASP A 495 32.24 21.98 21.35
N LYS A 496 30.89 22.02 21.20
CA LYS A 496 30.16 22.86 20.24
C LYS A 496 30.46 22.55 18.77
N LYS A 497 30.82 21.31 18.46
CA LYS A 497 30.94 20.83 17.08
C LYS A 497 29.66 20.11 16.66
N SER A 498 29.34 20.21 15.37
CA SER A 498 28.26 19.43 14.76
C SER A 498 28.81 18.09 14.26
N GLU A 499 28.10 17.00 14.58
CA GLU A 499 28.36 15.66 14.08
C GLU A 499 27.10 15.07 13.45
N LEU A 500 27.23 14.58 12.22
CA LEU A 500 26.14 13.97 11.47
C LEU A 500 26.26 12.44 11.50
N TYR A 501 25.22 11.79 12.00
CA TYR A 501 25.06 10.34 12.01
C TYR A 501 24.02 9.95 10.97
N LYS A 502 24.38 9.00 10.10
CA LYS A 502 23.49 8.47 9.06
C LYS A 502 23.12 7.04 9.43
N THR A 503 21.83 6.77 9.50
CA THR A 503 21.28 5.46 9.86
C THR A 503 20.27 5.00 8.81
N VAL A 504 20.02 3.70 8.79
CA VAL A 504 18.99 3.06 7.98
C VAL A 504 17.97 2.45 8.94
N VAL A 505 16.71 2.82 8.79
CA VAL A 505 15.58 2.25 9.51
C VAL A 505 14.86 1.32 8.56
N LYS A 506 14.77 0.04 8.92
CA LYS A 506 14.05 -0.98 8.16
C LYS A 506 12.81 -1.41 8.94
N LEU A 507 11.65 -1.31 8.28
CA LEU A 507 10.33 -1.63 8.80
C LEU A 507 9.67 -2.67 7.88
N MET A 508 8.67 -3.38 8.39
CA MET A 508 7.81 -4.20 7.54
C MET A 508 6.94 -3.31 6.65
N LYS A 509 6.61 -3.79 5.45
CA LYS A 509 5.57 -3.14 4.64
C LYS A 509 4.22 -3.23 5.38
N PRO A 510 3.30 -2.27 5.17
CA PRO A 510 1.94 -2.37 5.70
C PRO A 510 1.27 -3.70 5.33
N HIS A 511 0.36 -4.17 6.20
CA HIS A 511 -0.34 -5.43 6.00
C HIS A 511 -0.96 -5.54 4.59
N SER A 512 -0.67 -6.65 3.91
CA SER A 512 -1.13 -6.97 2.55
C SER A 512 -1.16 -8.48 2.35
N PRO A 513 -1.96 -9.02 1.42
CA PRO A 513 -1.93 -10.45 1.10
C PRO A 513 -0.53 -10.96 0.73
N MET A 514 0.31 -10.09 0.15
CA MET A 514 1.69 -10.40 -0.15
C MET A 514 2.51 -10.68 1.14
N ARG A 515 2.31 -9.89 2.20
CA ARG A 515 2.95 -10.08 3.52
C ARG A 515 2.71 -11.50 4.05
N ASP A 516 1.49 -12.01 3.89
CA ASP A 516 1.08 -13.35 4.32
C ASP A 516 1.63 -14.45 3.40
N LEU A 517 1.67 -14.18 2.09
CA LEU A 517 2.16 -15.12 1.09
C LEU A 517 3.65 -15.45 1.31
N VAL A 518 4.48 -14.44 1.58
CA VAL A 518 5.93 -14.59 1.82
C VAL A 518 6.29 -14.87 3.26
N ARG A 519 5.33 -14.91 4.18
CA ARG A 519 5.58 -15.07 5.62
C ARG A 519 6.55 -14.00 6.16
N ALA A 520 6.30 -12.74 5.77
CA ALA A 520 7.12 -11.63 6.20
C ALA A 520 7.13 -11.51 7.75
N ASP A 521 6.05 -11.91 8.42
CA ASP A 521 5.97 -12.03 9.87
C ASP A 521 7.14 -12.84 10.45
N ILE A 522 7.36 -14.05 9.94
CA ILE A 522 8.45 -14.92 10.37
C ILE A 522 9.79 -14.34 9.94
N GLN A 523 9.91 -13.94 8.67
CA GLN A 523 11.18 -13.49 8.10
C GLN A 523 11.78 -12.30 8.87
N PHE A 524 10.97 -11.28 9.16
CA PHE A 524 11.44 -10.10 9.89
C PHE A 524 11.66 -10.39 11.38
N ILE A 525 10.83 -11.22 12.03
CA ILE A 525 11.06 -11.61 13.43
C ILE A 525 12.40 -12.36 13.56
N ASN A 526 12.66 -13.28 12.64
CA ASN A 526 13.92 -14.02 12.58
C ASN A 526 15.11 -13.11 12.29
N GLU A 527 14.98 -12.14 11.38
CA GLU A 527 16.00 -11.13 11.12
C GLU A 527 16.34 -10.33 12.40
N ILE A 528 15.32 -9.84 13.11
CA ILE A 528 15.53 -9.14 14.40
C ILE A 528 16.20 -10.07 15.42
N TYR A 529 15.82 -11.34 15.47
CA TYR A 529 16.42 -12.31 16.39
C TYR A 529 17.93 -12.48 16.15
N ILE A 530 18.38 -12.45 14.90
CA ILE A 530 19.81 -12.54 14.58
C ILE A 530 20.57 -11.32 15.10
N TYR A 531 20.05 -10.12 14.84
CA TYR A 531 20.67 -8.87 15.27
C TYR A 531 20.60 -8.66 16.80
N ARG A 532 19.52 -9.10 17.46
CA ARG A 532 19.29 -8.89 18.88
C ARG A 532 19.91 -9.96 19.78
N ASP A 533 19.89 -11.23 19.36
CA ASP A 533 20.24 -12.36 20.22
C ASP A 533 21.46 -13.15 19.71
N VAL A 534 21.48 -13.55 18.44
CA VAL A 534 22.52 -14.47 17.92
C VAL A 534 23.88 -13.79 17.81
N ILE A 535 23.98 -12.70 17.04
CA ILE A 535 25.25 -11.98 16.85
C ILE A 535 25.80 -11.49 18.20
N PRO A 536 25.00 -10.83 19.06
CA PRO A 536 25.46 -10.43 20.39
C PRO A 536 25.96 -11.59 21.25
N THR A 537 25.30 -12.76 21.23
CA THR A 537 25.76 -13.94 21.99
C THR A 537 27.09 -14.47 21.47
N PHE A 538 27.30 -14.48 20.14
CA PHE A 538 28.60 -14.87 19.56
C PHE A 538 29.70 -13.90 19.98
N LEU A 539 29.43 -12.59 19.94
CA LEU A 539 30.37 -11.56 20.38
C LEU A 539 30.69 -11.68 21.87
N GLU A 540 29.68 -11.77 22.73
CA GLU A 540 29.86 -11.92 24.18
C GLU A 540 30.73 -13.15 24.51
N LYS A 541 30.51 -14.27 23.81
CA LYS A 541 31.24 -15.51 24.07
C LYS A 541 32.68 -15.49 23.54
N PHE A 542 32.89 -14.95 22.35
CA PHE A 542 34.11 -15.23 21.60
C PHE A 542 34.95 -14.02 21.24
N GLN A 543 34.46 -12.78 21.38
CA GLN A 543 35.17 -11.62 20.84
C GLN A 543 36.59 -11.43 21.37
N ASP A 544 36.86 -11.85 22.61
CA ASP A 544 38.20 -11.77 23.21
C ASP A 544 39.19 -12.78 22.62
N LYS A 545 38.68 -13.80 21.91
CA LYS A 545 39.49 -14.80 21.21
C LYS A 545 39.79 -14.42 19.76
N PHE A 546 39.14 -13.37 19.23
CA PHE A 546 39.28 -13.00 17.82
C PHE A 546 40.69 -12.47 17.52
N LYS A 547 41.44 -13.21 16.72
CA LYS A 547 42.75 -12.86 16.15
C LYS A 547 42.63 -12.65 14.64
N THR A 548 42.00 -13.59 13.94
CA THR A 548 41.78 -13.57 12.48
C THR A 548 40.32 -13.38 12.10
N ILE A 549 39.40 -13.62 13.05
CA ILE A 549 37.96 -13.36 12.90
C ILE A 549 37.71 -11.86 12.85
N ASP A 550 37.13 -11.39 11.74
CA ASP A 550 36.73 -10.00 11.59
C ASP A 550 35.22 -9.90 11.78
N LYS A 551 34.83 -9.59 13.03
CA LYS A 551 33.42 -9.41 13.40
C LYS A 551 32.72 -8.32 12.62
N GLN A 552 33.46 -7.37 12.06
CA GLN A 552 32.84 -6.32 11.27
C GLN A 552 32.26 -6.88 9.98
N LEU A 553 32.75 -8.02 9.46
CA LEU A 553 32.21 -8.62 8.24
C LEU A 553 30.74 -9.04 8.34
N TRP A 554 30.25 -9.27 9.56
CA TRP A 554 28.95 -9.92 9.76
C TRP A 554 27.77 -8.98 9.61
N CYS A 555 27.88 -7.73 10.06
CA CYS A 555 26.83 -6.75 9.91
C CYS A 555 27.33 -5.32 10.10
N ALA A 556 26.53 -4.35 9.66
CA ALA A 556 26.66 -2.98 10.09
C ALA A 556 26.48 -2.86 11.62
N LYS A 557 26.87 -1.71 12.20
CA LYS A 557 26.58 -1.43 13.60
C LYS A 557 25.07 -1.45 13.83
N ILE A 558 24.64 -2.23 14.82
CA ILE A 558 23.25 -2.37 15.22
C ILE A 558 22.96 -1.29 16.27
N HIS A 559 22.02 -0.38 15.98
CA HIS A 559 21.59 0.66 16.91
C HIS A 559 20.33 0.25 17.67
N LEU A 560 19.40 -0.42 17.00
CA LEU A 560 18.15 -0.95 17.56
C LEU A 560 17.72 -2.20 16.78
N ALA A 561 17.16 -3.19 17.47
CA ALA A 561 16.55 -4.37 16.87
C ALA A 561 15.42 -4.86 17.80
N GLU A 562 14.17 -4.55 17.45
CA GLU A 562 13.01 -4.76 18.31
C GLU A 562 11.85 -5.43 17.55
N VAL A 563 11.09 -6.26 18.27
CA VAL A 563 9.77 -6.75 17.86
C VAL A 563 8.80 -6.30 18.94
N ASP A 564 7.86 -5.42 18.61
CA ASP A 564 6.92 -4.84 19.57
C ASP A 564 5.61 -4.41 18.89
N PHE A 565 4.63 -4.00 19.67
CA PHE A 565 3.46 -3.30 19.16
C PHE A 565 3.80 -1.81 18.99
N PHE A 566 3.73 -1.33 17.74
CA PHE A 566 3.90 0.08 17.39
C PHE A 566 2.57 0.63 16.85
N PRO A 567 1.67 1.17 17.70
CA PRO A 567 0.35 1.67 17.28
C PRO A 567 0.37 2.74 16.19
N GLN A 568 1.51 3.43 16.03
CA GLN A 568 1.74 4.42 14.99
C GLN A 568 1.91 3.79 13.59
N LEU A 569 2.31 2.51 13.52
CA LEU A 569 2.48 1.74 12.30
C LEU A 569 1.26 0.85 12.03
N SER A 570 0.89 -0.02 12.98
CA SER A 570 -0.23 -0.95 12.84
C SER A 570 -0.76 -1.46 14.20
N ASN A 571 -1.86 -2.21 14.15
CA ASN A 571 -2.43 -2.91 15.31
C ASN A 571 -1.83 -4.31 15.53
N GLU A 572 -0.76 -4.66 14.80
CA GLU A 572 -0.09 -5.96 14.88
C GLU A 572 1.31 -5.80 15.49
N LYS A 573 1.97 -6.93 15.77
CA LYS A 573 3.40 -6.89 16.09
C LYS A 573 4.18 -6.48 14.86
N GLU A 574 5.02 -5.48 15.03
CA GLU A 574 5.87 -4.94 13.98
C GLU A 574 7.34 -5.07 14.37
N THR A 575 8.22 -5.00 13.38
CA THR A 575 9.67 -5.06 13.61
C THR A 575 10.33 -3.72 13.33
N LEU A 576 11.28 -3.35 14.18
CA LEU A 576 12.11 -2.16 14.04
C LEU A 576 13.58 -2.57 14.03
N LEU A 577 14.24 -2.41 12.88
CA LEU A 577 15.69 -2.56 12.76
C LEU A 577 16.31 -1.22 12.41
N VAL A 578 17.30 -0.78 13.18
CA VAL A 578 18.10 0.42 12.89
C VAL A 578 19.57 0.06 12.81
N LEU A 579 20.16 0.27 11.65
CA LEU A 579 21.56 -0.01 11.34
C LEU A 579 22.32 1.28 10.99
N GLU A 580 23.63 1.27 11.16
CA GLU A 580 24.50 2.29 10.57
C GLU A 580 24.35 2.30 9.05
N ASN A 581 24.22 3.50 8.46
CA ASN A 581 24.26 3.66 7.01
C ASN A 581 25.70 3.52 6.52
N LEU A 582 25.97 2.49 5.71
CA LEU A 582 27.31 2.20 5.20
C LEU A 582 27.66 2.93 3.89
N THR A 583 26.69 3.58 3.24
CA THR A 583 26.92 4.35 2.01
C THR A 583 28.03 5.40 2.14
N PRO A 584 28.11 6.20 3.23
CA PRO A 584 29.19 7.17 3.44
C PRO A 584 30.59 6.54 3.55
N LYS A 585 30.67 5.24 3.84
CA LYS A 585 31.92 4.46 3.91
C LYS A 585 32.25 3.76 2.57
N ASN A 586 31.59 4.15 1.47
CA ASN A 586 31.76 3.60 0.12
C ASN A 586 31.44 2.09 0.00
N TYR A 587 30.53 1.59 0.84
CA TYR A 587 29.96 0.27 0.65
C TYR A 587 28.87 0.30 -0.41
N ARG A 588 28.87 -0.71 -1.28
CA ARG A 588 27.90 -0.86 -2.37
C ARG A 588 27.65 -2.33 -2.69
N LEU A 589 26.52 -2.65 -3.31
CA LEU A 589 26.26 -3.99 -3.84
C LEU A 589 27.33 -4.40 -4.87
N GLY A 590 27.63 -5.70 -4.94
CA GLY A 590 28.58 -6.25 -5.92
C GLY A 590 28.08 -6.16 -7.37
N HIS A 591 28.87 -6.60 -8.35
CA HIS A 591 28.45 -6.62 -9.76
C HIS A 591 27.18 -7.46 -10.00
N ARG A 592 26.21 -6.98 -10.82
CA ARG A 592 24.81 -7.48 -10.93
C ARG A 592 24.65 -9.01 -11.05
N ILE A 593 25.57 -9.71 -11.72
CA ILE A 593 25.35 -11.10 -12.16
C ILE A 593 26.49 -12.04 -11.77
N ASN A 594 27.74 -11.61 -11.87
CA ASN A 594 28.90 -12.47 -11.63
C ASN A 594 29.88 -11.78 -10.70
N LEU A 595 30.37 -12.53 -9.72
CA LEU A 595 31.40 -12.07 -8.80
C LEU A 595 32.78 -12.54 -9.24
N THR A 596 33.78 -11.73 -8.94
CA THR A 596 35.19 -12.04 -9.09
C THR A 596 35.66 -13.05 -8.04
N SER A 597 36.80 -13.69 -8.28
CA SER A 597 37.40 -14.61 -7.31
C SER A 597 37.71 -13.96 -5.95
N HIS A 598 37.97 -12.65 -5.90
CA HIS A 598 38.24 -11.93 -4.66
C HIS A 598 36.95 -11.68 -3.86
N GLU A 599 35.85 -11.32 -4.54
CA GLU A 599 34.53 -11.15 -3.91
C GLU A 599 34.02 -12.48 -3.35
N LEU A 600 34.13 -13.56 -4.12
CA LEU A 600 33.75 -14.91 -3.69
C LEU A 600 34.56 -15.37 -2.46
N ARG A 601 35.86 -15.07 -2.42
CA ARG A 601 36.70 -15.36 -1.25
C ARG A 601 36.30 -14.53 -0.03
N LEU A 602 35.98 -13.25 -0.19
CA LEU A 602 35.49 -12.43 0.93
C LEU A 602 34.17 -12.97 1.50
N MET A 603 33.23 -13.35 0.62
CA MET A 603 31.99 -13.99 1.03
C MET A 603 32.24 -15.31 1.77
N ALA A 604 33.05 -16.19 1.18
CA ALA A 604 33.43 -17.47 1.79
C ALA A 604 34.10 -17.29 3.17
N LYS A 605 34.99 -16.30 3.32
CA LYS A 605 35.63 -16.00 4.60
C LYS A 605 34.63 -15.51 5.65
N ALA A 606 33.78 -14.54 5.29
CA ALA A 606 32.82 -13.94 6.21
C ALA A 606 31.84 -14.98 6.76
N ILE A 607 31.25 -15.80 5.88
CA ILE A 607 30.28 -16.82 6.30
C ILE A 607 30.94 -18.01 7.02
N ALA A 608 32.19 -18.36 6.69
CA ALA A 608 32.97 -19.35 7.44
C ALA A 608 33.18 -18.94 8.90
N GLN A 609 33.57 -17.69 9.12
CA GLN A 609 33.78 -17.14 10.47
C GLN A 609 32.49 -17.08 11.28
N TYR A 610 31.37 -16.75 10.62
CA TYR A 610 30.05 -16.79 11.24
C TYR A 610 29.63 -18.21 11.63
N HIS A 611 29.71 -19.18 10.71
CA HIS A 611 29.38 -20.58 10.99
C HIS A 611 30.26 -21.22 12.07
N ALA A 612 31.54 -20.85 12.13
CA ALA A 612 32.49 -21.34 13.14
C ALA A 612 32.00 -21.11 14.58
N CYS A 613 31.25 -20.03 14.84
CA CYS A 613 30.72 -19.73 16.16
C CYS A 613 29.73 -20.82 16.63
N THR A 614 28.82 -21.25 15.75
CA THR A 614 27.87 -22.32 16.07
C THR A 614 28.61 -23.64 16.36
N TYR A 615 29.61 -23.98 15.54
CA TYR A 615 30.39 -25.20 15.74
C TYR A 615 31.23 -25.16 17.02
N ALA A 616 31.86 -24.03 17.32
CA ALA A 616 32.63 -23.87 18.54
C ALA A 616 31.75 -23.97 19.79
N MET A 617 30.53 -23.41 19.77
CA MET A 617 29.55 -23.59 20.85
C MET A 617 29.14 -25.06 20.99
N ARG A 618 28.91 -25.77 19.89
CA ARG A 618 28.56 -27.20 19.90
C ARG A 618 29.67 -28.05 20.50
N VAL A 619 30.90 -27.89 20.02
CA VAL A 619 32.07 -28.64 20.50
C VAL A 619 32.33 -28.39 21.99
N ASN A 620 32.12 -27.15 22.46
CA ASN A 620 32.23 -26.79 23.86
C ASN A 620 30.99 -27.13 24.71
N GLN A 621 29.94 -27.71 24.11
CA GLN A 621 28.66 -28.00 24.76
C GLN A 621 28.06 -26.77 25.46
N ASP A 622 28.15 -25.61 24.82
CA ASP A 622 27.61 -24.36 25.38
C ASP A 622 26.08 -24.44 25.46
N PRO A 623 25.49 -24.34 26.67
CA PRO A 623 24.05 -24.51 26.86
C PRO A 623 23.22 -23.41 26.17
N ARG A 624 23.83 -22.27 25.81
CA ARG A 624 23.14 -21.20 25.09
C ARG A 624 22.82 -21.58 23.65
N LEU A 625 23.53 -22.54 23.05
CA LEU A 625 23.32 -22.93 21.65
C LEU A 625 21.90 -23.42 21.41
N GLU A 626 21.35 -24.24 22.30
CA GLU A 626 19.98 -24.76 22.17
C GLU A 626 18.95 -23.62 22.19
N LYS A 627 19.16 -22.62 23.07
CA LYS A 627 18.33 -21.42 23.11
C LYS A 627 18.39 -20.66 21.77
N LEU A 628 19.58 -20.46 21.22
CA LEU A 628 19.77 -19.79 19.93
C LEU A 628 19.08 -20.54 18.79
N ILE A 629 19.17 -21.87 18.77
CA ILE A 629 18.51 -22.71 17.75
C ILE A 629 16.99 -22.59 17.88
N SER A 630 16.45 -22.75 19.09
CA SER A 630 15.00 -22.72 19.35
C SER A 630 14.33 -21.37 19.07
N GLY A 631 15.11 -20.27 19.07
CA GLY A 631 14.59 -18.95 18.76
C GLY A 631 14.47 -18.64 17.27
N VAL A 632 15.10 -19.44 16.40
CA VAL A 632 14.91 -19.34 14.94
C VAL A 632 13.60 -20.03 14.57
N ILE A 633 12.60 -19.25 14.17
CA ILE A 633 11.29 -19.77 13.78
C ILE A 633 11.45 -20.50 12.42
N PRO A 634 11.03 -21.77 12.29
CA PRO A 634 11.19 -22.51 11.04
C PRO A 634 10.43 -21.89 9.85
N LEU A 635 11.13 -21.64 8.75
CA LEU A 635 10.54 -21.13 7.51
C LEU A 635 10.26 -22.28 6.52
N GLY A 636 9.00 -22.72 6.46
CA GLY A 636 8.41 -23.68 5.50
C GLY A 636 8.72 -23.37 4.03
N PHE A 637 9.08 -24.37 3.23
CA PHE A 637 8.76 -24.34 1.79
C PHE A 637 7.32 -24.79 1.57
N GLU A 638 6.90 -25.89 2.21
CA GLU A 638 5.51 -26.37 2.17
C GLU A 638 4.61 -25.59 3.14
N ARG A 639 3.30 -25.56 2.82
CA ARG A 639 2.26 -24.91 3.63
C ARG A 639 1.11 -25.87 3.89
N ASP A 640 0.62 -25.87 5.13
CA ASP A 640 -0.54 -26.68 5.53
C ASP A 640 -1.88 -26.09 5.02
N ASP A 641 -1.91 -24.78 4.74
CA ASP A 641 -3.10 -24.00 4.41
C ASP A 641 -3.27 -23.73 2.90
N GLY A 642 -2.42 -24.28 2.04
CA GLY A 642 -2.53 -24.12 0.58
C GLY A 642 -1.20 -24.20 -0.16
N LYS A 643 -1.16 -23.68 -1.40
CA LYS A 643 0.10 -23.52 -2.14
C LYS A 643 0.93 -22.38 -1.55
N SER A 644 2.21 -22.63 -1.34
CA SER A 644 3.20 -21.62 -1.03
C SER A 644 3.58 -20.79 -2.27
N LEU A 645 4.24 -19.65 -2.05
CA LEU A 645 4.96 -18.93 -3.09
C LEU A 645 5.87 -19.86 -3.92
N TYR A 646 6.63 -20.71 -3.22
CA TYR A 646 7.64 -21.56 -3.84
C TYR A 646 7.01 -22.63 -4.76
N ASP A 647 5.78 -23.08 -4.50
CA ASP A 647 5.07 -24.00 -5.40
C ASP A 647 4.99 -23.43 -6.81
N ILE A 648 4.58 -22.16 -6.91
CA ILE A 648 4.38 -21.48 -8.20
C ILE A 648 5.72 -21.25 -8.89
N LEU A 649 6.72 -20.74 -8.14
CA LEU A 649 8.04 -20.44 -8.69
C LEU A 649 8.74 -21.70 -9.21
N TYR A 650 8.71 -22.80 -8.45
CA TYR A 650 9.35 -24.05 -8.86
C TYR A 650 8.57 -24.80 -9.95
N GLU A 651 7.24 -24.73 -9.96
CA GLU A 651 6.41 -25.29 -11.04
C GLU A 651 6.80 -24.67 -12.38
N ILE A 652 6.85 -23.33 -12.46
CA ILE A 652 7.24 -22.60 -13.67
C ILE A 652 8.71 -22.85 -14.03
N ALA A 653 9.62 -22.78 -13.05
CA ALA A 653 11.05 -22.95 -13.31
C ALA A 653 11.39 -24.35 -13.84
N LEU A 654 10.73 -25.39 -13.31
CA LEU A 654 10.91 -26.76 -13.78
C LEU A 654 10.28 -27.00 -15.16
N GLU A 655 9.08 -26.46 -15.40
CA GLU A 655 8.47 -26.46 -16.73
C GLU A 655 9.42 -25.84 -17.76
N ARG A 656 9.94 -24.63 -17.49
CA ARG A 656 10.88 -23.92 -18.35
C ARG A 656 12.14 -24.70 -18.68
N ILE A 657 12.84 -25.23 -17.68
CA ILE A 657 14.12 -25.92 -17.92
C ILE A 657 13.90 -27.25 -18.63
N PHE A 658 12.80 -27.95 -18.36
CA PHE A 658 12.51 -29.23 -19.01
C PHE A 658 12.05 -29.05 -20.45
N GLU A 659 11.21 -28.05 -20.74
CA GLU A 659 10.87 -27.69 -22.13
C GLU A 659 12.11 -27.33 -22.94
N TYR A 660 13.01 -26.50 -22.39
CA TYR A 660 14.26 -26.16 -23.06
C TYR A 660 15.12 -27.39 -23.39
N LEU A 661 15.25 -28.33 -22.44
CA LEU A 661 16.04 -29.55 -22.65
C LEU A 661 15.38 -30.54 -23.62
N ASP A 662 14.06 -30.50 -23.77
CA ASP A 662 13.33 -31.30 -24.75
C ASP A 662 13.52 -30.72 -26.17
N ASP A 663 13.55 -29.38 -26.29
CA ASP A 663 13.81 -28.66 -27.55
C ASP A 663 15.29 -28.69 -27.97
N ALA A 664 16.21 -28.90 -27.03
CA ALA A 664 17.66 -28.93 -27.24
C ALA A 664 18.31 -30.22 -26.69
N PRO A 665 17.97 -31.41 -27.23
CA PRO A 665 18.46 -32.68 -26.71
C PRO A 665 19.99 -32.84 -26.80
N GLU A 666 20.65 -32.08 -27.67
CA GLU A 666 22.12 -32.01 -27.75
C GLU A 666 22.78 -31.45 -26.49
N GLU A 667 22.04 -30.68 -25.68
CA GLU A 667 22.51 -30.19 -24.39
C GLU A 667 22.70 -31.34 -23.40
N LEU A 668 22.07 -32.51 -23.59
CA LEU A 668 22.27 -33.71 -22.78
C LEU A 668 23.46 -34.54 -23.27
N ASP A 669 24.65 -33.92 -23.24
CA ASP A 669 25.90 -34.36 -23.88
C ASP A 669 26.59 -35.60 -23.29
N SER A 670 26.06 -36.20 -22.22
CA SER A 670 26.61 -37.41 -21.61
C SER A 670 25.53 -38.30 -21.00
N GLU A 671 25.73 -39.62 -21.03
CA GLU A 671 24.77 -40.59 -20.49
C GLU A 671 24.52 -40.40 -18.99
N ASP A 672 25.54 -40.03 -18.23
CA ASP A 672 25.39 -39.73 -16.80
C ASP A 672 24.54 -38.49 -16.56
N PHE A 673 24.77 -37.41 -17.34
CA PHE A 673 23.97 -36.19 -17.21
C PHE A 673 22.51 -36.44 -17.62
N LYS A 674 22.29 -37.13 -18.74
CA LYS A 674 20.96 -37.53 -19.21
C LYS A 674 20.21 -38.35 -18.16
N ARG A 675 20.85 -39.36 -17.58
CA ARG A 675 20.25 -40.19 -16.51
C ARG A 675 19.91 -39.38 -15.27
N ASN A 676 20.80 -38.48 -14.84
CA ASN A 676 20.57 -37.65 -13.65
C ASN A 676 19.42 -36.65 -13.85
N VAL A 677 19.35 -36.01 -15.02
CA VAL A 677 18.24 -35.10 -15.39
C VAL A 677 16.91 -35.86 -15.46
N GLN A 678 16.91 -37.05 -16.08
CA GLN A 678 15.71 -37.88 -16.16
C GLN A 678 15.22 -38.29 -14.76
N SER A 679 16.12 -38.77 -13.89
CA SER A 679 15.78 -39.12 -12.51
C SER A 679 15.23 -37.93 -11.73
N PHE A 680 15.83 -36.74 -11.90
CA PHE A 680 15.35 -35.51 -11.30
C PHE A 680 13.93 -35.15 -11.79
N ARG A 681 13.70 -35.19 -13.11
CA ARG A 681 12.40 -34.92 -13.72
C ARG A 681 11.32 -35.88 -13.23
N GLU A 682 11.59 -37.19 -13.23
CA GLU A 682 10.62 -38.22 -12.84
C GLU A 682 10.20 -38.08 -11.38
N ARG A 683 11.13 -37.75 -10.48
CA ARG A 683 10.88 -37.74 -9.04
C ARG A 683 10.33 -36.42 -8.52
N TYR A 684 10.76 -35.28 -9.07
CA TYR A 684 10.50 -33.97 -8.47
C TYR A 684 9.81 -32.95 -9.38
N SER A 685 9.53 -33.25 -10.65
CA SER A 685 8.80 -32.31 -11.54
C SER A 685 7.43 -31.90 -10.98
N LYS A 686 6.69 -32.84 -10.38
CA LYS A 686 5.35 -32.59 -9.82
C LYS A 686 5.37 -32.22 -8.33
N THR A 687 6.47 -32.46 -7.64
CA THR A 687 6.61 -32.20 -6.20
C THR A 687 7.99 -31.62 -5.87
N PRO A 688 8.35 -30.45 -6.44
CA PRO A 688 9.67 -29.85 -6.22
C PRO A 688 9.94 -29.54 -4.75
N LEU A 689 8.91 -29.12 -4.00
CA LEU A 689 9.07 -28.70 -2.62
C LEU A 689 9.47 -29.83 -1.67
N LYS A 690 9.11 -31.08 -1.98
CA LYS A 690 9.60 -32.24 -1.21
C LYS A 690 11.12 -32.32 -1.20
N LEU A 691 11.77 -32.00 -2.32
CA LEU A 691 13.23 -31.94 -2.38
C LEU A 691 13.77 -30.76 -1.55
N MET A 692 13.09 -29.61 -1.61
CA MET A 692 13.46 -28.42 -0.85
C MET A 692 13.34 -28.66 0.67
N GLU A 693 12.27 -29.30 1.12
CA GLU A 693 12.09 -29.72 2.52
C GLU A 693 13.16 -30.73 2.96
N ARG A 694 13.56 -31.64 2.08
CA ARG A 694 14.66 -32.58 2.38
C ARG A 694 15.99 -31.87 2.63
N PHE A 695 16.25 -30.73 2.00
CA PHE A 695 17.44 -29.91 2.30
C PHE A 695 17.38 -29.24 3.67
N ARG A 696 16.19 -29.10 4.28
CA ARG A 696 16.03 -28.52 5.62
C ARG A 696 16.33 -29.48 6.75
N ARG A 697 16.60 -30.76 6.45
CA ARG A 697 16.95 -31.74 7.48
C ARG A 697 18.14 -31.26 8.32
N VAL A 698 18.02 -31.43 9.63
CA VAL A 698 19.08 -31.08 10.58
C VAL A 698 20.13 -32.19 10.59
N ASP A 699 21.39 -31.80 10.44
CA ASP A 699 22.54 -32.67 10.64
C ASP A 699 23.16 -32.37 12.01
N PRO A 700 23.24 -33.35 12.93
CA PRO A 700 23.71 -33.11 14.29
C PRO A 700 25.17 -32.65 14.37
N THR A 701 25.96 -32.90 13.32
CA THR A 701 27.38 -32.51 13.24
C THR A 701 27.53 -31.16 12.54
N PHE A 702 26.90 -31.04 11.37
CA PHE A 702 27.15 -29.95 10.42
C PHE A 702 26.11 -28.85 10.44
N SER A 703 24.95 -28.97 11.10
CA SER A 703 24.02 -27.84 11.10
C SER A 703 24.61 -26.62 11.79
N ALA A 704 24.37 -25.43 11.27
CA ALA A 704 24.75 -24.14 11.85
C ALA A 704 23.57 -23.17 11.76
N ILE A 705 23.60 -22.09 12.56
CA ILE A 705 22.71 -20.95 12.30
C ILE A 705 23.25 -20.28 11.04
N LEU A 706 22.44 -20.28 9.99
CA LEU A 706 22.81 -19.82 8.65
C LEU A 706 22.51 -18.34 8.47
N HIS A 707 22.93 -17.77 7.34
CA HIS A 707 22.31 -16.55 6.82
C HIS A 707 20.98 -16.89 6.12
N GLY A 708 20.93 -18.00 5.39
CA GLY A 708 19.73 -18.57 4.76
C GLY A 708 19.43 -18.01 3.37
N ASP A 709 19.59 -16.71 3.17
CA ASP A 709 19.53 -16.04 1.85
C ASP A 709 20.89 -15.41 1.49
N TYR A 710 21.98 -16.18 1.60
CA TYR A 710 23.33 -15.65 1.38
C TYR A 710 23.64 -15.46 -0.11
N ASN A 711 23.47 -14.24 -0.64
CA ASN A 711 23.74 -13.93 -2.05
C ASN A 711 24.29 -12.49 -2.24
N ARG A 712 24.75 -12.15 -3.45
CA ARG A 712 25.36 -10.85 -3.77
C ARG A 712 24.49 -9.61 -3.48
N ASN A 713 23.17 -9.79 -3.48
CA ASN A 713 22.21 -8.73 -3.17
C ASN A 713 22.07 -8.48 -1.65
N ASN A 714 22.56 -9.41 -0.83
CA ASN A 714 22.50 -9.35 0.63
C ASN A 714 23.90 -9.17 1.25
N VAL A 715 24.86 -8.72 0.44
CA VAL A 715 26.19 -8.32 0.91
C VAL A 715 26.61 -7.00 0.25
N LEU A 716 27.23 -6.13 1.05
CA LEU A 716 27.81 -4.88 0.58
C LEU A 716 29.33 -5.00 0.56
N PHE A 717 29.95 -4.66 -0.57
CA PHE A 717 31.40 -4.63 -0.73
C PHE A 717 31.93 -3.20 -0.64
N ARG A 718 33.13 -3.05 -0.08
CA ARG A 718 33.95 -1.84 -0.20
C ARG A 718 35.13 -2.13 -1.11
N TYR A 719 35.39 -1.22 -2.06
CA TYR A 719 36.47 -1.38 -3.03
C TYR A 719 37.56 -0.33 -2.81
N GLU A 720 38.80 -0.72 -3.09
CA GLU A 720 39.94 0.20 -3.22
C GLU A 720 40.45 0.16 -4.65
N THR A 721 40.87 1.33 -5.17
CA THR A 721 41.56 1.40 -6.45
C THR A 721 43.03 1.09 -6.24
N ARG A 722 43.53 0.01 -6.86
CA ARG A 722 44.96 -0.30 -6.95
C ARG A 722 45.32 -0.51 -8.41
N ASP A 723 46.31 0.24 -8.90
CA ASP A 723 46.76 0.21 -10.31
C ASP A 723 45.61 0.34 -11.32
N GLY A 724 44.66 1.23 -11.04
CA GLY A 724 43.47 1.46 -11.89
C GLY A 724 42.39 0.37 -11.82
N ARG A 725 42.58 -0.68 -11.01
CA ARG A 725 41.60 -1.76 -10.80
C ARG A 725 40.88 -1.59 -9.47
N GLN A 726 39.57 -1.81 -9.47
CA GLN A 726 38.76 -1.88 -8.26
C GLN A 726 38.95 -3.26 -7.64
N ILE A 727 39.47 -3.31 -6.42
CA ILE A 727 39.68 -4.56 -5.68
C ILE A 727 38.78 -4.52 -4.45
N PRO A 728 37.95 -5.55 -4.21
CA PRO A 728 37.14 -5.62 -3.00
C PRO A 728 38.07 -5.84 -1.81
N VAL A 729 37.92 -5.03 -0.77
CA VAL A 729 38.79 -5.07 0.42
C VAL A 729 38.00 -5.33 1.70
N ASP A 730 36.68 -5.24 1.64
CA ASP A 730 35.79 -5.38 2.80
C ASP A 730 34.40 -5.85 2.37
N LEU A 731 33.65 -6.43 3.31
CA LEU A 731 32.29 -6.93 3.10
C LEU A 731 31.41 -6.70 4.34
N ARG A 732 30.12 -6.45 4.16
CA ARG A 732 29.11 -6.45 5.24
C ARG A 732 27.91 -7.29 4.80
N MET A 733 27.52 -8.29 5.59
CA MET A 733 26.24 -9.00 5.36
C MET A 733 25.07 -8.15 5.85
N ILE A 734 23.94 -8.26 5.15
CA ILE A 734 22.66 -7.59 5.46
C ILE A 734 21.52 -8.59 5.19
N ASP A 735 20.32 -8.30 5.69
CA ASP A 735 19.09 -9.05 5.36
C ASP A 735 19.10 -10.55 5.76
N PHE A 736 19.10 -10.82 7.07
CA PHE A 736 19.01 -12.18 7.63
C PHE A 736 17.56 -12.74 7.65
N GLN A 737 16.74 -12.40 6.66
CA GLN A 737 15.30 -12.67 6.64
C GLN A 737 14.95 -14.15 6.48
N GLU A 738 15.73 -14.90 5.69
CA GLU A 738 15.52 -16.33 5.52
C GLU A 738 16.40 -17.20 6.42
N VAL A 739 16.86 -16.69 7.56
CA VAL A 739 17.72 -17.48 8.47
C VAL A 739 17.09 -18.82 8.85
N ARG A 740 17.93 -19.85 8.86
CA ARG A 740 17.60 -21.23 9.19
C ARG A 740 18.67 -21.82 10.10
N TYR A 741 18.30 -22.80 10.91
CA TYR A 741 19.27 -23.74 11.47
C TYR A 741 19.36 -24.95 10.54
N GLY A 742 20.47 -25.11 9.82
CA GLY A 742 20.57 -26.06 8.71
C GLY A 742 22.02 -26.29 8.27
N SER A 743 22.23 -27.09 7.22
CA SER A 743 23.58 -27.33 6.69
C SER A 743 24.20 -26.04 6.13
N PRO A 744 25.47 -25.70 6.42
CA PRO A 744 26.17 -24.56 5.81
C PRO A 744 26.30 -24.69 4.30
N ALA A 745 26.15 -25.91 3.76
CA ALA A 745 26.17 -26.13 2.32
C ALA A 745 25.02 -25.39 1.61
N ILE A 746 23.94 -25.05 2.32
CA ILE A 746 22.82 -24.24 1.79
C ILE A 746 23.34 -22.85 1.40
N ASP A 747 23.93 -22.10 2.34
CA ASP A 747 24.49 -20.77 2.07
C ASP A 747 25.57 -20.83 0.98
N LEU A 748 26.48 -21.81 1.07
CA LEU A 748 27.59 -21.96 0.15
C LEU A 748 27.16 -22.30 -1.28
N ALA A 749 26.34 -23.33 -1.44
CA ALA A 749 25.89 -23.76 -2.75
C ALA A 749 25.05 -22.66 -3.40
N PHE A 750 24.19 -22.00 -2.62
CA PHE A 750 23.36 -20.91 -3.13
C PHE A 750 24.22 -19.78 -3.72
N PHE A 751 25.09 -19.13 -2.94
CA PHE A 751 25.86 -18.01 -3.48
C PHE A 751 26.81 -18.44 -4.60
N MET A 752 27.40 -19.64 -4.53
CA MET A 752 28.35 -20.09 -5.55
C MET A 752 27.67 -20.37 -6.89
N PHE A 753 26.53 -21.09 -6.91
CA PHE A 753 25.78 -21.34 -8.15
C PHE A 753 25.11 -20.07 -8.71
N MET A 754 24.79 -19.10 -7.86
CA MET A 754 24.23 -17.82 -8.27
C MET A 754 25.26 -16.85 -8.85
N ASN A 755 26.51 -16.87 -8.38
CA ASN A 755 27.48 -15.80 -8.66
C ASN A 755 28.70 -16.23 -9.48
N ILE A 756 28.95 -17.53 -9.65
CA ILE A 756 30.01 -18.02 -10.52
C ILE A 756 29.48 -18.12 -11.95
N HIS A 757 30.16 -17.45 -12.89
CA HIS A 757 29.79 -17.52 -14.30
C HIS A 757 29.95 -18.96 -14.83
N PRO A 758 29.04 -19.47 -15.68
CA PRO A 758 29.11 -20.85 -16.19
C PRO A 758 30.43 -21.25 -16.83
N THR A 759 31.10 -20.34 -17.54
CA THR A 759 32.43 -20.63 -18.13
C THR A 759 33.51 -20.88 -17.08
N LEU A 760 33.36 -20.32 -15.88
CA LEU A 760 34.30 -20.50 -14.77
C LEU A 760 34.01 -21.78 -13.97
N LEU A 761 32.82 -22.38 -14.09
CA LEU A 761 32.51 -23.70 -13.52
C LEU A 761 33.36 -24.82 -14.15
N LYS A 762 33.90 -24.58 -15.36
CA LYS A 762 34.84 -25.48 -16.04
C LYS A 762 36.27 -25.36 -15.50
N THR A 763 36.54 -24.39 -14.63
CA THR A 763 37.83 -24.16 -13.97
C THR A 763 37.79 -24.65 -12.51
N ASP A 764 38.92 -24.56 -11.80
CA ASP A 764 39.01 -24.94 -10.38
C ASP A 764 38.34 -23.92 -9.42
N LEU A 765 37.84 -22.77 -9.91
CA LEU A 765 37.33 -21.68 -9.07
C LEU A 765 36.27 -22.10 -8.06
N PHE A 766 35.32 -22.98 -8.44
CA PHE A 766 34.30 -23.48 -7.52
C PHE A 766 34.95 -24.25 -6.36
N MET A 767 35.83 -25.20 -6.69
CA MET A 767 36.51 -26.02 -5.69
C MET A 767 37.50 -25.22 -4.85
N ASP A 768 38.20 -24.25 -5.44
CA ASP A 768 39.10 -23.35 -4.73
C ASP A 768 38.36 -22.46 -3.73
N THR A 769 37.18 -21.97 -4.11
CA THR A 769 36.32 -21.18 -3.22
C THR A 769 35.81 -22.04 -2.06
N LEU A 770 35.38 -23.28 -2.34
CA LEU A 770 34.90 -24.22 -1.31
C LEU A 770 36.03 -24.64 -0.34
N LYS A 771 37.22 -24.93 -0.85
CA LYS A 771 38.41 -25.21 -0.03
C LYS A 771 38.84 -24.00 0.79
N PHE A 772 38.70 -22.80 0.23
CA PHE A 772 39.00 -21.56 0.94
C PHE A 772 38.03 -21.35 2.10
N TYR A 773 36.71 -21.52 1.88
CA TYR A 773 35.72 -21.55 2.96
C TYR A 773 36.12 -22.55 4.05
N HIS A 774 36.42 -23.80 3.68
CA HIS A 774 36.76 -24.85 4.65
C HIS A 774 38.01 -24.50 5.46
N SER A 775 39.04 -23.97 4.79
CA SER A 775 40.28 -23.54 5.46
C SER A 775 40.02 -22.40 6.44
N SER A 776 39.25 -21.39 6.04
CA SER A 776 38.85 -20.27 6.91
C SER A 776 37.96 -20.71 8.08
N LEU A 777 37.09 -21.70 7.86
CA LEU A 777 36.26 -22.30 8.90
C LEU A 777 37.13 -23.00 9.96
N ILE A 778 38.07 -23.84 9.53
CA ILE A 778 38.98 -24.55 10.43
C ILE A 778 39.88 -23.58 11.19
N GLU A 779 40.41 -22.54 10.52
CA GLU A 779 41.20 -21.49 11.17
C GLU A 779 40.39 -20.78 12.26
N ALA A 780 39.16 -20.35 11.95
CA ALA A 780 38.26 -19.74 12.91
C ALA A 780 37.93 -20.69 14.06
N MET A 781 37.60 -21.96 13.80
CA MET A 781 37.34 -22.94 14.87
C MET A 781 38.56 -23.18 15.77
N CYS A 782 39.76 -23.29 15.21
CA CYS A 782 41.00 -23.40 15.99
C CYS A 782 41.17 -22.21 16.94
N GLU A 783 40.89 -21.01 16.45
CA GLU A 783 40.95 -19.78 17.22
C GLU A 783 39.92 -19.75 18.36
N LEU A 784 38.67 -20.10 18.08
CA LEU A 784 37.57 -20.11 19.06
C LEU A 784 37.72 -21.20 20.13
N LEU A 785 38.22 -22.36 19.73
CA LEU A 785 38.44 -23.54 20.59
C LEU A 785 39.81 -23.55 21.25
N GLU A 786 40.69 -22.63 20.85
CA GLU A 786 42.08 -22.54 21.31
C GLU A 786 42.84 -23.86 21.12
N CYS A 787 42.67 -24.47 19.95
CA CYS A 787 43.27 -25.75 19.57
C CYS A 787 44.05 -25.66 18.25
N GLY A 788 44.81 -26.70 17.93
CA GLY A 788 45.49 -26.82 16.63
C GLY A 788 44.58 -27.45 15.56
N PRO A 789 44.95 -27.34 14.27
CA PRO A 789 44.17 -27.88 13.15
C PRO A 789 44.12 -29.42 13.11
N SER A 790 45.00 -30.09 13.87
CA SER A 790 45.02 -31.56 14.02
C SER A 790 44.41 -32.06 15.33
N ASP A 791 43.70 -31.19 16.07
CA ASP A 791 42.97 -31.59 17.27
C ASP A 791 41.80 -32.50 16.89
N LYS A 792 41.63 -33.61 17.62
CA LYS A 792 40.58 -34.61 17.37
C LYS A 792 39.17 -34.04 17.40
N LYS A 793 38.95 -32.92 18.11
CA LYS A 793 37.67 -32.21 18.13
C LYS A 793 37.25 -31.72 16.73
N LEU A 794 38.21 -31.55 15.82
CA LEU A 794 38.00 -31.09 14.45
C LEU A 794 37.88 -32.23 13.43
N ASP A 795 38.14 -33.49 13.82
CA ASP A 795 38.03 -34.67 12.94
C ASP A 795 36.67 -34.76 12.20
N PRO A 796 35.51 -34.48 12.85
CA PRO A 796 34.21 -34.48 12.15
C PRO A 796 34.12 -33.44 11.03
N TYR A 797 34.91 -32.37 11.11
CA TYR A 797 34.92 -31.25 10.17
C TYR A 797 36.08 -31.32 9.18
N SER A 798 36.78 -32.46 9.08
CA SER A 798 37.83 -32.68 8.08
C SER A 798 37.33 -32.40 6.65
N TRP A 799 38.24 -32.08 5.73
CA TRP A 799 37.85 -31.79 4.34
C TRP A 799 37.03 -32.93 3.71
N GLU A 800 37.40 -34.18 3.95
CA GLU A 800 36.70 -35.35 3.41
C GLU A 800 35.27 -35.47 3.96
N ASN A 801 35.10 -35.32 5.28
CA ASN A 801 33.79 -35.37 5.93
C ASN A 801 32.92 -34.20 5.50
N PHE A 802 33.48 -32.98 5.51
CA PHE A 802 32.79 -31.78 5.06
C PHE A 802 32.37 -31.87 3.59
N PHE A 803 33.27 -32.28 2.69
CA PHE A 803 32.96 -32.37 1.27
C PHE A 803 31.91 -33.46 1.00
N THR A 804 32.01 -34.61 1.67
CA THR A 804 31.01 -35.67 1.60
C THR A 804 29.64 -35.17 2.04
N HIS A 805 29.56 -34.41 3.14
CA HIS A 805 28.34 -33.77 3.59
C HIS A 805 27.84 -32.73 2.58
N PHE A 806 28.71 -31.83 2.10
CA PHE A 806 28.38 -30.79 1.12
C PHE A 806 27.70 -31.36 -0.12
N LYS A 807 28.19 -32.48 -0.66
CA LYS A 807 27.57 -33.15 -1.83
C LYS A 807 26.10 -33.49 -1.62
N GLN A 808 25.66 -33.76 -0.38
CA GLN A 808 24.28 -34.11 -0.06
C GLN A 808 23.32 -32.92 0.06
N PHE A 809 23.83 -31.70 -0.08
CA PHE A 809 23.05 -30.46 0.03
C PHE A 809 23.32 -29.51 -1.14
N ALA A 810 24.42 -29.68 -1.87
CA ALA A 810 24.86 -28.78 -2.93
C ALA A 810 23.83 -28.57 -4.05
N PHE A 811 22.97 -29.55 -4.31
CA PHE A 811 21.90 -29.41 -5.31
C PHE A 811 20.83 -28.38 -4.91
N TYR A 812 20.78 -27.95 -3.65
CA TYR A 812 19.97 -26.80 -3.21
C TYR A 812 20.28 -25.54 -4.04
N GLY A 813 21.57 -25.24 -4.25
CA GLY A 813 21.98 -24.06 -5.02
C GLY A 813 21.52 -24.12 -6.49
N VAL A 814 21.48 -25.32 -7.07
CA VAL A 814 20.93 -25.52 -8.42
C VAL A 814 19.43 -25.24 -8.44
N MET A 815 18.69 -25.78 -7.48
CA MET A 815 17.24 -25.53 -7.34
C MET A 815 16.93 -24.05 -7.19
N VAL A 816 17.63 -23.31 -6.33
CA VAL A 816 17.39 -21.86 -6.24
C VAL A 816 17.75 -21.16 -7.55
N SER A 817 18.85 -21.57 -8.20
CA SER A 817 19.29 -20.93 -9.45
C SER A 817 18.28 -21.06 -10.60
N ILE A 818 17.54 -22.16 -10.71
CA ILE A 818 16.61 -22.35 -11.85
C ILE A 818 15.41 -21.40 -11.85
N HIS A 819 14.98 -20.88 -10.70
CA HIS A 819 13.90 -19.88 -10.66
C HIS A 819 14.41 -18.45 -10.47
N PHE A 820 15.56 -18.27 -9.79
CA PHE A 820 16.07 -16.94 -9.43
C PHE A 820 17.02 -16.33 -10.48
N VAL A 821 17.82 -17.13 -11.19
CA VAL A 821 18.68 -16.63 -12.28
C VAL A 821 17.89 -15.96 -13.40
N PRO A 822 16.73 -16.46 -13.85
CA PRO A 822 15.90 -15.77 -14.83
C PRO A 822 15.57 -14.33 -14.47
N TRP A 823 15.35 -14.04 -13.19
CA TRP A 823 15.05 -12.69 -12.70
C TRP A 823 16.29 -11.81 -12.62
N MET A 824 17.42 -12.38 -12.19
CA MET A 824 18.65 -11.61 -12.01
C MET A 824 19.36 -11.28 -13.32
N ALA A 825 19.20 -12.15 -14.32
CA ALA A 825 19.95 -12.09 -15.58
C ALA A 825 19.11 -11.61 -16.77
N CYS A 826 17.81 -11.34 -16.61
CA CYS A 826 17.02 -10.68 -17.63
C CYS A 826 17.36 -9.18 -17.74
N PRO A 827 17.02 -8.54 -18.88
CA PRO A 827 17.03 -7.08 -19.01
C PRO A 827 16.31 -6.38 -17.85
N GLU A 828 16.69 -5.14 -17.57
CA GLU A 828 16.13 -4.38 -16.45
C GLU A 828 14.63 -4.16 -16.60
N GLU A 829 14.16 -3.91 -17.82
CA GLU A 829 12.75 -3.74 -18.13
C GLU A 829 11.94 -5.02 -17.85
N GLU A 830 12.49 -6.20 -18.21
CA GLU A 830 11.86 -7.49 -17.92
C GLU A 830 11.85 -7.77 -16.41
N CYS A 831 12.92 -7.43 -15.70
CA CYS A 831 13.03 -7.60 -14.26
C CYS A 831 12.01 -6.73 -13.51
N GLU A 832 11.88 -5.46 -13.91
CA GLU A 832 10.88 -4.54 -13.36
C GLU A 832 9.46 -5.03 -13.64
N GLN A 833 9.18 -5.51 -14.85
CA GLN A 833 7.88 -6.07 -15.20
C GLN A 833 7.57 -7.34 -14.41
N MET A 834 8.55 -8.24 -14.23
CA MET A 834 8.43 -9.44 -13.40
C MET A 834 8.12 -9.09 -11.95
N ALA A 835 8.84 -8.13 -11.35
CA ALA A 835 8.60 -7.67 -9.99
C ALA A 835 7.19 -7.08 -9.84
N LYS A 836 6.79 -6.24 -10.80
CA LYS A 836 5.45 -5.62 -10.85
C LYS A 836 4.33 -6.67 -10.91
N LEU A 837 4.47 -7.67 -11.78
CA LEU A 837 3.48 -8.75 -11.91
C LEU A 837 3.45 -9.65 -10.67
N PHE A 838 4.60 -9.91 -10.07
CA PHE A 838 4.69 -10.68 -8.83
C PHE A 838 3.96 -10.00 -7.67
N GLU A 839 4.16 -8.69 -7.49
CA GLU A 839 3.47 -7.93 -6.42
C GLU A 839 1.97 -7.83 -6.66
N GLN A 840 1.53 -7.78 -7.91
CA GLN A 840 0.11 -7.70 -8.27
C GLN A 840 -0.62 -9.03 -8.15
N ASP A 841 -0.18 -10.00 -8.93
CA ASP A 841 -0.77 -11.32 -9.04
C ASP A 841 0.21 -12.29 -9.71
N MET A 842 0.94 -13.03 -8.88
CA MET A 842 1.86 -14.05 -9.36
C MET A 842 1.17 -15.30 -9.96
N HIS A 843 -0.15 -15.42 -9.83
CA HIS A 843 -0.93 -16.48 -10.49
C HIS A 843 -1.37 -16.10 -11.91
N SER A 844 -1.11 -14.86 -12.32
CA SER A 844 -1.50 -14.35 -13.63
C SER A 844 -0.81 -15.12 -14.77
N LYS A 845 -1.50 -15.21 -15.91
CA LYS A 845 -0.94 -15.83 -17.11
C LYS A 845 0.24 -15.02 -17.65
N GLU A 846 0.18 -13.71 -17.45
CA GLU A 846 1.20 -12.74 -17.80
C GLU A 846 2.49 -13.01 -17.04
N PHE A 847 2.40 -13.19 -15.71
CA PHE A 847 3.55 -13.57 -14.88
C PHE A 847 4.16 -14.89 -15.34
N LYS A 848 3.34 -15.94 -15.51
CA LYS A 848 3.82 -17.24 -16.00
C LYS A 848 4.49 -17.11 -17.36
N SER A 849 3.87 -16.41 -18.31
CA SER A 849 4.39 -16.27 -19.67
C SER A 849 5.73 -15.54 -19.69
N LEU A 850 5.86 -14.46 -18.91
CA LEU A 850 7.12 -13.71 -18.81
C LEU A 850 8.21 -14.54 -18.10
N ALA A 851 7.87 -15.22 -17.00
CA ALA A 851 8.77 -16.09 -16.26
C ALA A 851 9.34 -17.25 -17.11
N MET A 852 8.55 -17.77 -18.06
CA MET A 852 8.98 -18.82 -18.99
C MET A 852 10.03 -18.33 -20.00
N ILE A 853 10.06 -17.03 -20.34
CA ILE A 853 10.89 -16.50 -21.42
C ILE A 853 11.95 -15.49 -20.99
N CYS A 854 11.84 -14.91 -19.79
CA CYS A 854 12.69 -13.78 -19.37
C CYS A 854 14.19 -14.12 -19.41
N GLY A 855 15.00 -13.20 -19.94
CA GLY A 855 16.43 -13.40 -20.21
C GLY A 855 16.77 -14.42 -21.32
N GLY A 856 15.76 -15.04 -21.93
CA GLY A 856 15.85 -15.86 -23.14
C GLY A 856 16.78 -17.08 -23.04
N LYS A 857 17.35 -17.46 -24.20
CA LYS A 857 18.18 -18.67 -24.36
C LYS A 857 19.44 -18.65 -23.49
N ALA A 858 20.06 -17.48 -23.27
CA ALA A 858 21.29 -17.37 -22.49
C ALA A 858 21.07 -17.80 -21.02
N VAL A 859 19.91 -17.46 -20.44
CA VAL A 859 19.51 -17.91 -19.10
C VAL A 859 19.29 -19.42 -19.08
N ASN A 860 18.59 -19.98 -20.08
CA ASN A 860 18.36 -21.42 -20.17
C ASN A 860 19.67 -22.22 -20.25
N GLN A 861 20.63 -21.73 -21.04
CA GLN A 861 21.97 -22.31 -21.13
C GLN A 861 22.71 -22.23 -19.79
N ARG A 862 22.62 -21.11 -19.08
CA ARG A 862 23.22 -20.97 -17.74
C ARG A 862 22.63 -21.96 -16.74
N MET A 863 21.32 -22.11 -16.69
CA MET A 863 20.66 -23.10 -15.81
C MET A 863 21.08 -24.53 -16.17
N THR A 864 21.19 -24.82 -17.46
CA THR A 864 21.65 -26.12 -17.97
C THR A 864 23.10 -26.42 -17.58
N GLU A 865 24.00 -25.44 -17.67
CA GLU A 865 25.40 -25.61 -17.24
C GLU A 865 25.51 -25.82 -15.72
N ASN A 866 24.64 -25.19 -14.91
CA ASN A 866 24.57 -25.46 -13.46
C ASN A 866 24.16 -26.92 -13.19
N LEU A 867 23.13 -27.42 -13.88
CA LEU A 867 22.70 -28.81 -13.80
C LEU A 867 23.81 -29.77 -14.25
N ARG A 868 24.48 -29.47 -15.37
CA ARG A 868 25.60 -30.27 -15.91
C ARG A 868 26.75 -30.34 -14.92
N PHE A 869 27.13 -29.20 -14.34
CA PHE A 869 28.18 -29.13 -13.33
C PHE A 869 27.81 -29.95 -12.08
N ALA A 870 26.59 -29.81 -11.58
CA ALA A 870 26.11 -30.57 -10.42
C ALA A 870 26.10 -32.08 -10.68
N SER A 871 25.73 -32.51 -11.88
CA SER A 871 25.83 -33.90 -12.32
C SER A 871 27.28 -34.39 -12.29
N LYS A 872 28.19 -33.65 -12.94
CA LYS A 872 29.62 -33.99 -13.01
C LYS A 872 30.28 -34.10 -11.62
N MET A 873 29.87 -33.25 -10.68
CA MET A 873 30.43 -33.22 -9.32
C MET A 873 29.77 -34.23 -8.36
N GLY A 874 28.78 -35.01 -8.82
CA GLY A 874 28.05 -35.98 -7.99
C GLY A 874 27.07 -35.33 -7.00
N PHE A 875 26.70 -34.06 -7.20
CA PHE A 875 25.75 -33.36 -6.32
C PHE A 875 24.31 -33.83 -6.54
N MET A 876 24.04 -34.51 -7.66
CA MET A 876 22.73 -35.10 -7.97
C MET A 876 22.53 -36.51 -7.39
N GLU A 877 23.56 -37.13 -6.79
CA GLU A 877 23.50 -38.52 -6.28
C GLU A 877 22.39 -38.73 -5.24
N MET A 878 22.03 -37.68 -4.49
CA MET A 878 20.97 -37.77 -3.49
C MET A 878 19.56 -37.89 -4.09
N ILE A 879 19.35 -37.44 -5.33
CA ILE A 879 18.03 -37.40 -5.99
C ILE A 879 17.47 -38.82 -6.11
N GLY A 880 18.31 -39.81 -6.44
CA GLY A 880 17.91 -41.20 -6.60
C GLY A 880 17.81 -42.02 -5.31
N LYS A 881 18.09 -41.44 -4.14
CA LYS A 881 18.02 -42.14 -2.85
C LYS A 881 16.68 -41.87 -2.17
N ASP A 882 15.93 -42.93 -1.87
CA ASP A 882 14.76 -42.88 -0.98
C ASP A 882 15.18 -42.45 0.44
N ASP A 883 14.24 -41.83 1.16
CA ASP A 883 14.48 -41.29 2.50
C ASP A 883 14.71 -42.38 3.55
#